data_AF-A0A7X8LKU4-F1
#
_entry.id   AF-A0A7X8LKU4-F1
#
_cell.length_a   1.000
_cell.length_b   1.000
_cell.length_c   1.000
_cell.angle_alpha   90.00
_cell.angle_beta   90.00
_cell.angle_gamma   90.00
#
_symmetry.space_group_name_H-M   'P 1'
#
loop_
_entity.id
_entity.type
_entity.pdbx_description
1 polymer ?
#
loop_
_entity_poly.entity_id
_entity_poly.type
_entity_poly.pdbx_seq_one_letter_code
_entity_poly.pdbx_strand_id
1 'polypeptide(L)'
;MTRVQGPGQYFSSRVLSLQVPYQEGLDIKILQSLLRLLPEPMGGLPIETDGIFGPDTRKALMLFQKYFQIAPTGSSNDETYYYLGHRSSRYSRGKPVFSSRIIMPGSWGQDVQILQNRLSAYPKSYLNRPSNGKYDQHTARAVKLLQEDFNLEGEEGRVGPYTYALILLLAPLGGRVLKKGRHGLDSYFLQQQLKHLGYYHDTPNGFFSHTTFKALRSFQKDAAIRADGIAGPQTYLALGHAQSFPALGYSYIIQKGDSISSLARLVNQTEAKLMEVNKLKGRPRRLKPGQCLNLPVPLSFHLIQKSESINSIAEQYGLDPQKLAQANPIQERQGLVPGASLFLPGYCPQLKGQICYLNIRSRQVEIKVVNLEKMHSRVLYRFDQEKLGFDRYGLESCGMAALELWSRVYRLWQDQRTNPRSSLDDKLFRGLQSGKKLHPAFRKESFSSEAVFSCSRAGGTGRNKYAPAIEARNLSSSSLPFMISPGLKEYFDEQALLHYRLSPDQNHLLLFVIIPPVRDTAAFLYHLPSAELHKISEHAVDGIFSSDSRFFLLLEKDSYGACYPWFYQQINLYSSSGYRKDPVMKVRSCQINEQCFKQDNSLLLFIMHTPRTFYPLPEYRRHIYIKSLQSPLLFQLTSNEKPFYPIWV
;
A
#
# COMPACT_ATOMS: atom_id res chain seq x y z
N MET A 1 24.36 -18.72 11.29
CA MET A 1 24.25 -19.16 9.88
C MET A 1 25.40 -20.13 9.59
N THR A 2 25.14 -21.43 9.59
CA THR A 2 26.12 -22.46 9.19
C THR A 2 26.25 -22.44 7.66
N ARG A 3 27.48 -22.38 7.15
CA ARG A 3 27.82 -22.37 5.71
C ARG A 3 27.10 -23.53 5.00
N VAL A 4 26.20 -23.20 4.07
CA VAL A 4 25.63 -24.15 3.10
C VAL A 4 26.77 -24.76 2.28
N GLN A 5 26.99 -26.06 2.43
CA GLN A 5 27.91 -26.83 1.60
C GLN A 5 27.29 -27.01 0.20
N GLY A 6 27.88 -26.35 -0.80
CA GLY A 6 27.80 -26.70 -2.21
C GLY A 6 26.47 -26.47 -2.97
N PRO A 7 26.51 -26.48 -4.32
CA PRO A 7 25.38 -26.15 -5.21
C PRO A 7 24.29 -27.25 -5.34
N GLY A 8 24.02 -28.06 -4.29
CA GLY A 8 23.31 -29.35 -4.44
C GLY A 8 21.86 -29.50 -3.95
N GLN A 9 21.29 -28.57 -3.18
CA GLN A 9 19.98 -28.78 -2.54
C GLN A 9 19.06 -27.55 -2.65
N TYR A 10 18.62 -27.26 -3.88
CA TYR A 10 17.59 -26.26 -4.10
C TYR A 10 16.19 -26.82 -3.86
N PHE A 11 15.22 -25.95 -3.56
CA PHE A 11 13.87 -26.37 -3.22
C PHE A 11 13.24 -27.18 -4.37
N SER A 12 12.74 -28.39 -4.06
CA SER A 12 12.25 -29.41 -5.01
C SER A 12 13.30 -30.20 -5.82
N SER A 13 14.60 -30.10 -5.52
CA SER A 13 15.63 -30.90 -6.20
C SER A 13 15.66 -32.37 -5.80
N ARG A 14 15.12 -32.72 -4.62
CA ARG A 14 15.08 -34.07 -4.06
C ARG A 14 13.77 -34.36 -3.35
N VAL A 15 13.49 -35.65 -3.16
CA VAL A 15 12.37 -36.12 -2.32
C VAL A 15 12.77 -35.97 -0.85
N LEU A 16 11.95 -35.25 -0.10
CA LEU A 16 12.11 -35.12 1.35
C LEU A 16 11.19 -36.11 2.04
N SER A 17 11.73 -36.91 2.96
CA SER A 17 11.00 -37.98 3.65
C SER A 17 11.65 -38.29 4.98
N LEU A 18 10.86 -38.86 5.91
CA LEU A 18 11.39 -39.33 7.18
C LEU A 18 12.26 -40.57 6.93
N GLN A 19 13.55 -40.44 7.25
CA GLN A 19 14.56 -41.50 7.15
C GLN A 19 15.58 -41.33 8.28
N VAL A 20 16.37 -42.37 8.56
CA VAL A 20 17.45 -42.31 9.56
C VAL A 20 18.78 -42.58 8.85
N PRO A 21 19.80 -41.69 8.94
CA PRO A 21 19.78 -40.39 9.62
C PRO A 21 18.81 -39.39 8.95
N TYR A 22 18.30 -38.42 9.72
CA TYR A 22 17.37 -37.42 9.19
C TYR A 22 18.03 -36.60 8.07
N GLN A 23 17.22 -36.24 7.07
CA GLN A 23 17.67 -35.31 6.05
C GLN A 23 17.77 -33.91 6.65
N GLU A 24 18.77 -33.16 6.22
CA GLU A 24 18.99 -31.78 6.64
C GLU A 24 19.22 -30.89 5.41
N GLY A 25 18.80 -29.63 5.48
CA GLY A 25 19.00 -28.69 4.39
C GLY A 25 18.10 -27.44 4.41
N LEU A 26 18.48 -26.46 3.60
CA LEU A 26 17.70 -25.23 3.42
C LEU A 26 16.35 -25.51 2.73
N ASP A 27 16.30 -26.48 1.83
CA ASP A 27 15.07 -26.95 1.18
C ASP A 27 14.03 -27.47 2.18
N ILE A 28 14.47 -28.18 3.22
CA ILE A 28 13.62 -28.62 4.34
C ILE A 28 13.16 -27.42 5.16
N LYS A 29 14.06 -26.48 5.46
CA LYS A 29 13.70 -25.27 6.20
C LYS A 29 12.63 -24.43 5.47
N ILE A 30 12.74 -24.33 4.15
CA ILE A 30 11.72 -23.69 3.29
C ILE A 30 10.41 -24.47 3.37
N LEU A 31 10.44 -25.80 3.26
CA LEU A 31 9.25 -26.64 3.38
C LEU A 31 8.55 -26.44 4.73
N GLN A 32 9.29 -26.54 5.83
CA GLN A 32 8.78 -26.34 7.19
C GLN A 32 8.17 -24.96 7.34
N SER A 33 8.84 -23.93 6.84
CA SER A 33 8.35 -22.55 6.89
C SER A 33 7.05 -22.37 6.08
N LEU A 34 6.96 -22.94 4.88
CA LEU A 34 5.73 -22.92 4.07
C LEU A 34 4.58 -23.68 4.75
N LEU A 35 4.85 -24.83 5.37
CA LEU A 35 3.86 -25.59 6.13
C LEU A 35 3.39 -24.81 7.37
N ARG A 36 4.32 -24.15 8.07
CA ARG A 36 4.03 -23.31 9.23
C ARG A 36 3.13 -22.13 8.88
N LEU A 37 3.25 -21.55 7.68
CA LEU A 37 2.41 -20.44 7.21
C LEU A 37 0.94 -20.82 6.96
N LEU A 38 0.63 -22.11 6.85
CA LEU A 38 -0.73 -22.57 6.61
C LEU A 38 -1.63 -22.27 7.82
N PRO A 39 -2.88 -21.83 7.62
CA PRO A 39 -3.85 -21.88 8.71
C PRO A 39 -4.27 -23.33 8.99
N GLU A 40 -4.79 -23.60 10.18
CA GLU A 40 -5.66 -24.78 10.34
C GLU A 40 -6.95 -24.58 9.49
N PRO A 41 -7.49 -25.62 8.84
CA PRO A 41 -7.10 -27.03 8.88
C PRO A 41 -6.13 -27.45 7.74
N MET A 42 -5.50 -26.52 7.03
CA MET A 42 -4.66 -26.84 5.84
C MET A 42 -3.32 -27.50 6.16
N GLY A 43 -2.96 -27.63 7.44
CA GLY A 43 -1.64 -28.15 7.87
C GLY A 43 -0.87 -27.21 8.80
N GLY A 44 -1.49 -26.13 9.28
CA GLY A 44 -0.91 -25.13 10.19
C GLY A 44 -0.57 -25.63 11.60
N LEU A 45 0.28 -26.65 11.70
CA LEU A 45 0.88 -27.05 12.96
C LEU A 45 2.04 -26.12 13.34
N PRO A 46 2.22 -25.79 14.63
CA PRO A 46 3.43 -25.12 15.11
C PRO A 46 4.57 -26.13 15.06
N ILE A 47 5.27 -26.20 13.92
CA ILE A 47 6.48 -27.00 13.75
C ILE A 47 7.71 -26.09 13.81
N GLU A 48 8.80 -26.65 14.32
CA GLU A 48 10.11 -26.00 14.24
C GLU A 48 10.57 -25.89 12.78
N THR A 49 11.30 -24.82 12.51
CA THR A 49 11.88 -24.52 11.19
C THR A 49 13.40 -24.61 11.26
N ASP A 50 13.88 -25.76 11.73
CA ASP A 50 15.29 -26.07 12.01
C ASP A 50 16.06 -26.55 10.78
N GLY A 51 15.35 -26.94 9.70
CA GLY A 51 15.94 -27.53 8.50
C GLY A 51 16.17 -29.04 8.59
N ILE A 52 15.62 -29.72 9.61
CA ILE A 52 15.74 -31.17 9.84
C ILE A 52 14.40 -31.85 9.54
N PHE A 53 14.39 -32.83 8.64
CA PHE A 53 13.16 -33.57 8.30
C PHE A 53 12.83 -34.62 9.36
N GLY A 54 12.27 -34.17 10.48
CA GLY A 54 11.83 -35.02 11.59
C GLY A 54 10.36 -35.47 11.53
N PRO A 55 9.90 -36.23 12.55
CA PRO A 55 8.52 -36.74 12.62
C PRO A 55 7.42 -35.67 12.54
N ASP A 56 7.64 -34.50 13.13
CA ASP A 56 6.67 -33.40 13.11
C ASP A 56 6.54 -32.76 11.71
N THR A 57 7.65 -32.63 10.99
CA THR A 57 7.66 -32.17 9.59
C THR A 57 6.86 -33.14 8.72
N ARG A 58 7.07 -34.46 8.89
CA ARG A 58 6.29 -35.50 8.22
C ARG A 58 4.80 -35.36 8.53
N LYS A 59 4.44 -35.19 9.80
CA LYS A 59 3.05 -35.06 10.26
C LYS A 59 2.36 -33.83 9.65
N ALA A 60 3.01 -32.67 9.68
CA ALA A 60 2.50 -31.45 9.05
C ALA A 60 2.30 -31.64 7.54
N LEU A 61 3.25 -32.32 6.88
CA LEU A 61 3.16 -32.62 5.45
C LEU A 61 1.99 -33.57 5.14
N MET A 62 1.77 -34.61 5.95
CA MET A 62 0.62 -35.51 5.79
C MET A 62 -0.72 -34.77 5.96
N LEU A 63 -0.82 -33.83 6.89
CA LEU A 63 -2.03 -33.01 7.06
C LEU A 63 -2.29 -32.12 5.84
N PHE A 64 -1.25 -31.46 5.33
CA PHE A 64 -1.32 -30.70 4.10
C PHE A 64 -1.79 -31.56 2.92
N GLN A 65 -1.17 -32.72 2.74
CA GLN A 65 -1.52 -33.67 1.68
C GLN A 65 -2.98 -34.14 1.81
N LYS A 66 -3.40 -34.51 3.02
CA LYS A 66 -4.78 -34.91 3.31
C LYS A 66 -5.78 -33.80 3.02
N TYR A 67 -5.46 -32.55 3.38
CA TYR A 67 -6.32 -31.40 3.11
C TYR A 67 -6.56 -31.20 1.61
N PHE A 68 -5.49 -31.26 0.82
CA PHE A 68 -5.54 -31.10 -0.63
C PHE A 68 -5.94 -32.38 -1.39
N GLN A 69 -6.30 -33.45 -0.67
CA GLN A 69 -6.75 -34.73 -1.21
C GLN A 69 -5.71 -35.39 -2.14
N ILE A 70 -4.43 -35.21 -1.82
CA ILE A 70 -3.31 -35.92 -2.45
C ILE A 70 -2.80 -37.01 -1.51
N ALA A 71 -2.03 -37.96 -2.03
CA ALA A 71 -1.56 -39.11 -1.24
C ALA A 71 -0.80 -38.63 0.02
N PRO A 72 -1.27 -38.97 1.25
CA PRO A 72 -0.68 -38.49 2.50
C PRO A 72 0.55 -39.32 2.90
N THR A 73 1.54 -39.39 2.01
CA THR A 73 2.77 -40.19 2.21
C THR A 73 3.65 -39.63 3.33
N GLY A 74 3.54 -38.33 3.61
CA GLY A 74 4.48 -37.61 4.45
C GLY A 74 5.84 -37.41 3.77
N SER A 75 5.88 -37.48 2.44
CA SER A 75 7.08 -37.19 1.63
C SER A 75 6.80 -36.11 0.57
N SER A 76 7.79 -35.29 0.23
CA SER A 76 7.65 -34.22 -0.76
C SER A 76 7.93 -34.75 -2.19
N ASN A 77 6.87 -35.16 -2.87
CA ASN A 77 6.91 -35.50 -4.28
C ASN A 77 6.56 -34.28 -5.16
N ASP A 78 6.60 -34.45 -6.48
CA ASP A 78 6.22 -33.41 -7.46
C ASP A 78 4.84 -32.81 -7.20
N GLU A 79 3.87 -33.64 -6.81
CA GLU A 79 2.51 -33.23 -6.52
C GLU A 79 2.44 -32.34 -5.28
N THR A 80 3.13 -32.72 -4.20
CA THR A 80 3.29 -31.89 -3.00
C THR A 80 3.81 -30.49 -3.36
N TYR A 81 4.90 -30.39 -4.12
CA TYR A 81 5.46 -29.09 -4.52
C TYR A 81 4.49 -28.29 -5.39
N TYR A 82 3.78 -28.96 -6.30
CA TYR A 82 2.76 -28.32 -7.12
C TYR A 82 1.65 -27.70 -6.26
N TYR A 83 1.18 -28.38 -5.21
CA TYR A 83 0.17 -27.82 -4.30
C TYR A 83 0.74 -26.74 -3.37
N LEU A 84 2.05 -26.75 -3.09
CA LEU A 84 2.74 -25.63 -2.42
C LEU A 84 2.89 -24.39 -3.33
N GLY A 85 2.48 -24.47 -4.60
CA GLY A 85 2.60 -23.39 -5.57
C GLY A 85 3.99 -23.29 -6.22
N HIS A 86 4.77 -24.38 -6.16
CA HIS A 86 6.10 -24.49 -6.75
C HIS A 86 6.09 -25.52 -7.89
N ARG A 87 6.73 -25.22 -9.02
CA ARG A 87 6.82 -26.18 -10.14
C ARG A 87 8.11 -26.98 -10.02
N SER A 88 8.00 -28.29 -9.84
CA SER A 88 9.13 -29.21 -9.97
C SER A 88 9.43 -29.53 -11.44
N SER A 89 10.50 -30.31 -11.68
CA SER A 89 10.98 -30.70 -13.01
C SER A 89 9.86 -31.30 -13.90
N ARG A 90 9.05 -32.20 -13.35
CA ARG A 90 7.92 -32.82 -14.07
C ARG A 90 6.90 -31.81 -14.60
N TYR A 91 6.75 -30.66 -13.93
CA TYR A 91 5.83 -29.59 -14.31
C TYR A 91 6.51 -28.39 -15.00
N SER A 92 7.84 -28.42 -15.18
CA SER A 92 8.60 -27.35 -15.83
C SER A 92 8.68 -27.51 -17.36
N ARG A 93 8.37 -28.70 -17.90
CA ARG A 93 8.43 -29.02 -19.34
C ARG A 93 9.80 -28.69 -19.95
N GLY A 94 10.87 -29.10 -19.28
CA GLY A 94 12.26 -28.88 -19.73
C GLY A 94 12.79 -27.45 -19.51
N LYS A 95 11.99 -26.56 -18.91
CA LYS A 95 12.46 -25.21 -18.53
C LYS A 95 13.15 -25.23 -17.17
N PRO A 96 14.06 -24.28 -16.90
CA PRO A 96 14.70 -24.15 -15.58
C PRO A 96 13.65 -24.06 -14.47
N VAL A 97 13.81 -24.88 -13.44
CA VAL A 97 12.97 -24.86 -12.23
C VAL A 97 13.37 -23.66 -11.39
N PHE A 98 12.39 -23.00 -10.78
CA PHE A 98 12.70 -21.86 -9.90
C PHE A 98 13.56 -22.35 -8.72
N SER A 99 14.66 -21.67 -8.44
CA SER A 99 15.72 -22.09 -7.50
C SER A 99 16.75 -23.12 -8.00
N SER A 100 16.61 -23.70 -9.20
CA SER A 100 17.53 -24.75 -9.69
C SER A 100 18.89 -24.26 -10.20
N ARG A 101 19.13 -22.95 -10.20
CA ARG A 101 20.41 -22.32 -10.58
C ARG A 101 20.52 -20.94 -9.95
N ILE A 102 21.73 -20.39 -9.92
CA ILE A 102 21.93 -18.97 -9.60
C ILE A 102 21.40 -18.13 -10.77
N ILE A 103 20.53 -17.17 -10.48
CA ILE A 103 20.07 -16.17 -11.47
C ILE A 103 20.86 -14.87 -11.23
N MET A 104 21.37 -14.27 -12.30
CA MET A 104 22.20 -13.05 -12.24
C MET A 104 21.99 -12.17 -13.49
N PRO A 105 22.49 -10.92 -13.54
CA PRO A 105 22.39 -10.08 -14.73
C PRO A 105 22.71 -10.81 -16.03
N GLY A 106 21.83 -10.69 -17.02
CA GLY A 106 21.89 -11.43 -18.30
C GLY A 106 21.17 -12.77 -18.32
N SER A 107 20.81 -13.34 -17.16
CA SER A 107 20.00 -14.56 -17.09
C SER A 107 18.61 -14.34 -17.70
N TRP A 108 18.05 -15.36 -18.34
CA TRP A 108 16.71 -15.33 -18.90
C TRP A 108 16.03 -16.70 -18.75
N GLY A 109 14.70 -16.70 -18.72
CA GLY A 109 13.91 -17.93 -18.61
C GLY A 109 12.64 -17.78 -17.79
N GLN A 110 11.95 -18.92 -17.61
CA GLN A 110 10.72 -18.96 -16.83
C GLN A 110 10.97 -18.80 -15.33
N ASP A 111 12.11 -19.29 -14.82
CA ASP A 111 12.58 -19.06 -13.46
C ASP A 111 12.80 -17.56 -13.18
N VAL A 112 13.36 -16.81 -14.13
CA VAL A 112 13.48 -15.35 -14.06
C VAL A 112 12.10 -14.69 -14.10
N GLN A 113 11.17 -15.19 -14.92
CA GLN A 113 9.79 -14.69 -14.93
C GLN A 113 9.09 -14.91 -13.58
N ILE A 114 9.31 -16.06 -12.93
CA ILE A 114 8.78 -16.36 -11.60
C ILE A 114 9.39 -15.42 -10.55
N LEU A 115 10.71 -15.20 -10.57
CA LEU A 115 11.38 -14.22 -9.71
C LEU A 115 10.70 -12.85 -9.82
N GLN A 116 10.55 -12.37 -11.06
CA GLN A 116 9.94 -11.08 -11.34
C GLN A 116 8.49 -11.01 -10.89
N ASN A 117 7.67 -12.04 -11.17
CA ASN A 117 6.29 -12.09 -10.69
C ASN A 117 6.21 -12.03 -9.16
N ARG A 118 7.10 -12.73 -8.44
CA ARG A 118 7.16 -12.70 -6.97
C ARG A 118 7.56 -11.33 -6.45
N LEU A 119 8.58 -10.71 -7.03
CA LEU A 119 9.02 -9.35 -6.68
C LEU A 119 7.92 -8.30 -6.93
N SER A 120 7.12 -8.46 -7.98
CA SER A 120 5.99 -7.58 -8.30
C SER A 120 4.74 -7.84 -7.46
N ALA A 121 4.49 -9.10 -7.07
CA ALA A 121 3.34 -9.47 -6.23
C ALA A 121 3.52 -9.09 -4.77
N TYR A 122 4.74 -8.76 -4.36
CA TYR A 122 5.07 -8.43 -2.98
C TYR A 122 4.45 -7.09 -2.56
N PRO A 123 3.99 -6.91 -1.31
CA PRO A 123 3.34 -5.66 -0.87
C PRO A 123 4.24 -4.42 -0.79
N LYS A 124 5.57 -4.56 -0.98
CA LYS A 124 6.51 -3.44 -1.21
C LYS A 124 6.80 -3.23 -2.71
N SER A 125 6.31 -4.13 -3.57
CA SER A 125 6.45 -4.18 -5.03
C SER A 125 7.86 -3.79 -5.51
N TYR A 126 8.87 -4.54 -5.06
CA TYR A 126 10.28 -4.29 -5.43
C TYR A 126 10.48 -4.17 -6.94
N LEU A 127 9.70 -4.92 -7.72
CA LEU A 127 9.68 -4.83 -9.17
C LEU A 127 8.35 -4.23 -9.66
N ASN A 128 8.35 -2.90 -9.82
CA ASN A 128 7.22 -2.09 -10.29
C ASN A 128 6.97 -2.22 -11.81
N ARG A 129 6.85 -3.44 -12.33
CA ARG A 129 6.48 -3.73 -13.73
C ARG A 129 6.12 -5.19 -13.94
N PRO A 130 5.41 -5.57 -15.03
CA PRO A 130 5.18 -6.97 -15.34
C PRO A 130 6.48 -7.71 -15.67
N SER A 131 6.50 -9.01 -15.42
CA SER A 131 7.64 -9.86 -15.78
C SER A 131 7.85 -9.96 -17.29
N ASN A 132 9.11 -9.91 -17.71
CA ASN A 132 9.56 -10.08 -19.10
C ASN A 132 10.48 -11.30 -19.27
N GLY A 133 10.82 -12.01 -18.19
CA GLY A 133 11.67 -13.19 -18.20
C GLY A 133 13.16 -12.91 -18.44
N LYS A 134 13.60 -11.65 -18.41
CA LYS A 134 15.00 -11.23 -18.56
C LYS A 134 15.49 -10.54 -17.28
N TYR A 135 16.64 -10.95 -16.77
CA TYR A 135 17.28 -10.31 -15.62
C TYR A 135 18.05 -9.09 -16.09
N ASP A 136 17.33 -7.98 -16.19
CA ASP A 136 17.84 -6.66 -16.57
C ASP A 136 18.09 -5.76 -15.35
N GLN A 137 18.46 -4.50 -15.61
CA GLN A 137 18.78 -3.51 -14.57
C GLN A 137 17.67 -3.29 -13.53
N HIS A 138 16.39 -3.37 -13.94
CA HIS A 138 15.27 -3.21 -13.02
C HIS A 138 15.13 -4.41 -12.11
N THR A 139 15.36 -5.60 -12.65
CA THR A 139 15.38 -6.86 -11.87
C THR A 139 16.56 -6.86 -10.90
N ALA A 140 17.75 -6.44 -11.36
CA ALA A 140 18.94 -6.31 -10.53
C ALA A 140 18.72 -5.34 -9.36
N ARG A 141 18.16 -4.15 -9.61
CA ARG A 141 17.82 -3.18 -8.57
C ARG A 141 16.80 -3.74 -7.58
N ALA A 142 15.74 -4.40 -8.07
CA ALA A 142 14.72 -5.01 -7.22
C ALA A 142 15.29 -6.09 -6.29
N VAL A 143 16.20 -6.94 -6.80
CA VAL A 143 16.87 -7.98 -6.01
C VAL A 143 17.82 -7.36 -4.98
N LYS A 144 18.61 -6.35 -5.35
CA LYS A 144 19.48 -5.65 -4.40
C LYS A 144 18.69 -5.03 -3.26
N LEU A 145 17.59 -4.33 -3.56
CA LEU A 145 16.71 -3.74 -2.53
C LEU A 145 16.14 -4.79 -1.58
N LEU A 146 15.72 -5.95 -2.10
CA LEU A 146 15.28 -7.07 -1.27
C LEU A 146 16.42 -7.57 -0.37
N GLN A 147 17.61 -7.78 -0.92
CA GLN A 147 18.76 -8.28 -0.16
C GLN A 147 19.22 -7.31 0.92
N GLU A 148 19.25 -6.01 0.60
CA GLU A 148 19.59 -4.94 1.53
C GLU A 148 18.57 -4.77 2.66
N ASP A 149 17.28 -5.05 2.41
CA ASP A 149 16.27 -5.03 3.47
C ASP A 149 16.50 -6.16 4.48
N PHE A 150 16.98 -7.33 4.03
CA PHE A 150 17.16 -8.51 4.87
C PHE A 150 18.62 -8.81 5.23
N ASN A 151 19.54 -7.89 4.96
CA ASN A 151 20.98 -8.01 5.18
C ASN A 151 21.56 -9.34 4.64
N LEU A 152 21.16 -9.71 3.41
CA LEU A 152 21.67 -10.89 2.74
C LEU A 152 23.08 -10.61 2.18
N GLU A 153 24.09 -10.87 2.99
CA GLU A 153 25.50 -10.78 2.60
C GLU A 153 25.88 -11.87 1.57
N GLY A 154 26.75 -11.53 0.62
CA GLY A 154 27.33 -12.49 -0.34
C GLY A 154 26.47 -12.84 -1.56
N GLU A 155 25.25 -12.30 -1.68
CA GLU A 155 24.37 -12.50 -2.85
C GLU A 155 24.13 -11.20 -3.66
N GLU A 156 25.04 -10.23 -3.61
CA GLU A 156 24.94 -8.87 -4.20
C GLU A 156 24.34 -8.78 -5.62
N GLY A 157 23.01 -8.67 -5.73
CA GLY A 157 22.30 -8.66 -7.01
C GLY A 157 22.35 -9.99 -7.78
N ARG A 158 22.75 -11.09 -7.14
CA ARG A 158 22.61 -12.47 -7.64
C ARG A 158 21.57 -13.20 -6.80
N VAL A 159 20.73 -13.99 -7.41
CA VAL A 159 19.71 -14.77 -6.69
C VAL A 159 20.25 -16.16 -6.46
N GLY A 160 20.80 -16.36 -5.26
CA GLY A 160 21.27 -17.65 -4.75
C GLY A 160 20.28 -18.29 -3.77
N PRO A 161 20.70 -19.37 -3.09
CA PRO A 161 19.83 -20.14 -2.19
C PRO A 161 19.12 -19.31 -1.12
N TYR A 162 19.79 -18.31 -0.54
CA TYR A 162 19.20 -17.50 0.52
C TYR A 162 18.18 -16.50 -0.04
N THR A 163 18.45 -15.87 -1.18
CA THR A 163 17.45 -15.02 -1.85
C THR A 163 16.24 -15.85 -2.30
N TYR A 164 16.45 -17.09 -2.78
CA TYR A 164 15.34 -18.00 -3.11
C TYR A 164 14.50 -18.36 -1.89
N ALA A 165 15.13 -18.74 -0.78
CA ALA A 165 14.44 -19.04 0.46
C ALA A 165 13.59 -17.84 0.90
N LEU A 166 14.19 -16.65 0.90
CA LEU A 166 13.52 -15.41 1.28
C LEU A 166 12.30 -15.12 0.41
N ILE A 167 12.46 -15.09 -0.93
CA ILE A 167 11.35 -14.71 -1.82
C ILE A 167 10.25 -15.78 -1.88
N LEU A 168 10.57 -17.07 -1.68
CA LEU A 168 9.56 -18.13 -1.58
C LEU A 168 8.65 -17.94 -0.36
N LEU A 169 9.21 -17.46 0.76
CA LEU A 169 8.48 -17.23 1.99
C LEU A 169 7.72 -15.92 1.97
N LEU A 170 8.36 -14.82 1.54
CA LEU A 170 7.77 -13.48 1.57
C LEU A 170 6.70 -13.22 0.50
N ALA A 171 6.85 -13.84 -0.67
CA ALA A 171 5.97 -13.60 -1.82
C ALA A 171 5.39 -14.93 -2.32
N PRO A 172 4.36 -15.49 -1.65
CA PRO A 172 3.80 -16.79 -2.03
C PRO A 172 3.07 -16.78 -3.38
N LEU A 173 2.71 -15.61 -3.91
CA LEU A 173 2.17 -15.44 -5.26
C LEU A 173 3.25 -15.26 -6.32
N GLY A 174 2.92 -15.52 -7.58
CA GLY A 174 3.85 -15.35 -8.72
C GLY A 174 4.63 -16.60 -9.11
N GLY A 175 4.50 -17.69 -8.35
CA GLY A 175 5.13 -18.99 -8.64
C GLY A 175 4.66 -19.67 -9.93
N ARG A 176 3.41 -19.43 -10.34
CA ARG A 176 2.81 -19.96 -11.58
C ARG A 176 1.52 -19.21 -11.90
N VAL A 177 1.11 -19.21 -13.16
CA VAL A 177 -0.19 -18.67 -13.58
C VAL A 177 -1.36 -19.40 -12.90
N LEU A 178 -2.23 -18.64 -12.23
CA LEU A 178 -3.45 -19.15 -11.60
C LEU A 178 -4.68 -18.93 -12.47
N LYS A 179 -5.56 -19.92 -12.51
CA LYS A 179 -6.82 -19.90 -13.28
C LYS A 179 -7.84 -20.82 -12.61
N LYS A 180 -9.12 -20.73 -13.00
CA LYS A 180 -10.18 -21.63 -12.52
C LYS A 180 -9.75 -23.10 -12.59
N GLY A 181 -9.99 -23.84 -11.51
CA GLY A 181 -9.56 -25.24 -11.35
C GLY A 181 -8.16 -25.41 -10.77
N ARG A 182 -7.41 -24.33 -10.48
CA ARG A 182 -6.16 -24.44 -9.72
C ARG A 182 -6.43 -24.70 -8.25
N HIS A 183 -5.54 -25.45 -7.63
CA HIS A 183 -5.55 -25.76 -6.21
C HIS A 183 -4.16 -25.59 -5.63
N GLY A 184 -4.09 -25.13 -4.39
CA GLY A 184 -2.85 -25.04 -3.63
C GLY A 184 -2.74 -23.78 -2.79
N LEU A 185 -1.57 -23.65 -2.16
CA LEU A 185 -1.22 -22.57 -1.26
C LEU A 185 -1.26 -21.20 -1.93
N ASP A 186 -0.78 -21.11 -3.17
CA ASP A 186 -0.83 -19.87 -3.96
C ASP A 186 -2.27 -19.42 -4.28
N SER A 187 -3.20 -20.36 -4.50
CA SER A 187 -4.62 -20.06 -4.69
C SER A 187 -5.27 -19.58 -3.39
N TYR A 188 -4.83 -20.08 -2.24
CA TYR A 188 -5.29 -19.61 -0.93
C TYR A 188 -4.83 -18.17 -0.67
N PHE A 189 -3.56 -17.86 -0.93
CA PHE A 189 -3.05 -16.50 -0.79
C PHE A 189 -3.70 -15.52 -1.77
N LEU A 190 -4.03 -15.95 -2.99
CA LEU A 190 -4.80 -15.13 -3.93
C LEU A 190 -6.19 -14.80 -3.37
N GLN A 191 -6.89 -15.79 -2.83
CA GLN A 191 -8.21 -15.59 -2.20
C GLN A 191 -8.12 -14.67 -0.99
N GLN A 192 -7.09 -14.81 -0.15
CA GLN A 192 -6.83 -13.92 0.98
C GLN A 192 -6.64 -12.46 0.54
N GLN A 193 -5.80 -12.22 -0.47
CA GLN A 193 -5.59 -10.88 -1.00
C GLN A 193 -6.87 -10.30 -1.61
N LEU A 194 -7.59 -11.06 -2.45
CA LEU A 194 -8.86 -10.61 -3.00
C LEU A 194 -9.92 -10.34 -1.91
N LYS A 195 -9.88 -11.09 -0.80
CA LYS A 195 -10.76 -10.86 0.36
C LYS A 195 -10.42 -9.57 1.08
N HIS A 196 -9.15 -9.34 1.35
CA HIS A 196 -8.67 -8.10 1.96
C HIS A 196 -9.05 -6.86 1.13
N LEU A 197 -8.96 -6.97 -0.20
CA LEU A 197 -9.35 -5.93 -1.15
C LEU A 197 -10.88 -5.79 -1.33
N GLY A 198 -11.67 -6.72 -0.78
CA GLY A 198 -13.13 -6.68 -0.81
C GLY A 198 -13.79 -7.28 -2.05
N TYR A 199 -13.05 -8.03 -2.88
CA TYR A 199 -13.57 -8.73 -4.06
C TYR A 199 -14.03 -10.16 -3.77
N TYR A 200 -13.50 -10.79 -2.73
CA TYR A 200 -13.82 -12.16 -2.33
C TYR A 200 -14.49 -12.17 -0.94
N HIS A 201 -15.59 -12.88 -0.78
CA HIS A 201 -16.39 -12.86 0.45
C HIS A 201 -16.45 -14.21 1.17
N ASP A 202 -16.14 -15.30 0.49
CA ASP A 202 -16.11 -16.64 1.09
C ASP A 202 -14.88 -16.84 1.98
N THR A 203 -14.80 -17.99 2.66
CA THR A 203 -13.59 -18.41 3.37
C THR A 203 -12.54 -18.88 2.38
N PRO A 204 -11.31 -18.32 2.40
CA PRO A 204 -10.20 -18.84 1.58
C PRO A 204 -9.92 -20.31 1.89
N ASN A 205 -9.85 -21.14 0.85
CA ASN A 205 -9.72 -22.60 0.96
C ASN A 205 -8.66 -23.18 0.01
N GLY A 206 -7.98 -22.35 -0.78
CA GLY A 206 -6.95 -22.83 -1.70
C GLY A 206 -7.49 -23.48 -2.97
N PHE A 207 -8.81 -23.54 -3.19
CA PHE A 207 -9.40 -23.97 -4.45
C PHE A 207 -9.89 -22.77 -5.28
N PHE A 208 -9.27 -22.54 -6.43
CA PHE A 208 -9.68 -21.53 -7.39
C PHE A 208 -10.99 -21.95 -8.08
N SER A 209 -12.10 -21.71 -7.40
CA SER A 209 -13.46 -22.03 -7.82
C SER A 209 -14.02 -20.97 -8.78
N HIS A 210 -15.30 -21.11 -9.14
CA HIS A 210 -16.01 -20.07 -9.89
C HIS A 210 -16.16 -18.76 -9.09
N THR A 211 -16.25 -18.80 -7.75
CA THR A 211 -16.33 -17.59 -6.92
C THR A 211 -15.01 -16.82 -6.93
N THR A 212 -13.88 -17.53 -6.84
CA THR A 212 -12.54 -16.93 -7.01
C THR A 212 -12.36 -16.33 -8.40
N PHE A 213 -12.86 -17.00 -9.45
CA PHE A 213 -12.84 -16.47 -10.82
C PHE A 213 -13.60 -15.15 -10.96
N LYS A 214 -14.82 -15.06 -10.41
CA LYS A 214 -15.61 -13.82 -10.43
C LYS A 214 -14.90 -12.70 -9.68
N ALA A 215 -14.38 -13.00 -8.47
CA ALA A 215 -13.65 -12.04 -7.64
C ALA A 215 -12.42 -11.49 -8.39
N LEU A 216 -11.61 -12.37 -9.00
CA LEU A 216 -10.43 -11.97 -9.74
C LEU A 216 -10.79 -11.12 -10.96
N ARG A 217 -11.84 -11.49 -11.70
CA ARG A 217 -12.29 -10.74 -12.87
C ARG A 217 -12.75 -9.33 -12.49
N SER A 218 -13.47 -9.18 -11.38
CA SER A 218 -13.85 -7.86 -10.86
C SER A 218 -12.63 -7.03 -10.49
N PHE A 219 -11.66 -7.62 -9.77
CA PHE A 219 -10.40 -6.95 -9.48
C PHE A 219 -9.65 -6.49 -10.75
N GLN A 220 -9.53 -7.36 -11.75
CA GLN A 220 -8.86 -7.04 -13.00
C GLN A 220 -9.54 -5.90 -13.77
N LYS A 221 -10.88 -5.84 -13.78
CA LYS A 221 -11.64 -4.73 -14.37
C LYS A 221 -11.31 -3.41 -13.67
N ASP A 222 -11.36 -3.41 -12.35
CA ASP A 222 -11.08 -2.24 -11.52
C ASP A 222 -9.60 -1.82 -11.59
N ALA A 223 -8.73 -2.77 -11.91
CA ALA A 223 -7.32 -2.54 -12.21
C ALA A 223 -7.02 -2.11 -13.64
N ALA A 224 -8.04 -1.97 -14.50
CA ALA A 224 -7.90 -1.65 -15.92
C ALA A 224 -6.93 -2.56 -16.69
N ILE A 225 -6.78 -3.81 -16.24
CA ILE A 225 -6.06 -4.86 -16.97
C ILE A 225 -7.04 -5.82 -17.64
N ARG A 226 -6.53 -6.75 -18.44
CA ARG A 226 -7.38 -7.74 -19.10
C ARG A 226 -8.14 -8.57 -18.04
N ALA A 227 -9.47 -8.49 -18.08
CA ALA A 227 -10.36 -9.19 -17.16
C ALA A 227 -10.72 -10.61 -17.63
N ASP A 228 -9.68 -11.46 -17.75
CA ASP A 228 -9.77 -12.85 -18.21
C ASP A 228 -9.93 -13.88 -17.06
N GLY A 229 -9.87 -13.42 -15.80
CA GLY A 229 -9.92 -14.29 -14.63
C GLY A 229 -8.70 -15.21 -14.48
N ILE A 230 -7.56 -14.81 -15.05
CA ILE A 230 -6.28 -15.51 -14.96
C ILE A 230 -5.27 -14.62 -14.23
N ALA A 231 -4.69 -15.10 -13.13
CA ALA A 231 -3.62 -14.38 -12.45
C ALA A 231 -2.28 -14.62 -13.17
N GLY A 232 -1.92 -13.70 -14.05
CA GLY A 232 -0.65 -13.64 -14.76
C GLY A 232 0.21 -12.43 -14.34
N PRO A 233 1.29 -12.12 -15.08
CA PRO A 233 2.23 -11.04 -14.72
C PRO A 233 1.59 -9.68 -14.41
N GLN A 234 0.64 -9.23 -15.26
CA GLN A 234 -0.08 -7.97 -15.03
C GLN A 234 -0.93 -8.01 -13.77
N THR A 235 -1.56 -9.16 -13.49
CA THR A 235 -2.37 -9.35 -12.29
C THR A 235 -1.52 -9.42 -11.03
N TYR A 236 -0.34 -10.04 -11.06
CA TYR A 236 0.57 -10.07 -9.92
C TYR A 236 1.10 -8.69 -9.58
N LEU A 237 1.55 -7.93 -10.59
CA LEU A 237 1.90 -6.53 -10.40
C LEU A 237 0.73 -5.75 -9.79
N ALA A 238 -0.47 -5.90 -10.35
CA ALA A 238 -1.65 -5.24 -9.82
C ALA A 238 -1.93 -5.67 -8.36
N LEU A 239 -1.83 -6.94 -8.00
CA LEU A 239 -2.08 -7.39 -6.64
C LEU A 239 -1.08 -6.82 -5.62
N GLY A 240 0.21 -6.77 -5.98
CA GLY A 240 1.23 -6.09 -5.18
C GLY A 240 0.92 -4.60 -5.04
N HIS A 241 0.55 -3.96 -6.15
CA HIS A 241 0.04 -2.59 -6.21
C HIS A 241 -1.36 -2.42 -5.64
N ALA A 242 -2.05 -3.42 -5.11
CA ALA A 242 -3.40 -3.24 -4.57
C ALA A 242 -3.39 -3.27 -3.05
N GLN A 243 -2.35 -3.86 -2.46
CA GLN A 243 -2.16 -3.90 -1.01
C GLN A 243 -1.56 -2.60 -0.49
N SER A 244 -2.02 -2.16 0.66
CA SER A 244 -1.41 -1.03 1.36
C SER A 244 -0.15 -1.45 2.09
N PHE A 245 0.84 -0.56 2.05
CA PHE A 245 2.03 -0.63 2.86
C PHE A 245 2.21 0.73 3.53
N PRO A 246 2.26 0.81 4.88
CA PRO A 246 1.92 -0.26 5.82
C PRO A 246 0.43 -0.67 5.69
N ALA A 247 0.03 -1.78 6.33
CA ALA A 247 -1.33 -2.31 6.19
C ALA A 247 -2.38 -1.34 6.77
N LEU A 248 -3.42 -0.99 6.01
CA LEU A 248 -4.46 -0.02 6.44
C LEU A 248 -5.51 -0.55 7.40
N GLY A 249 -5.33 -1.79 7.81
CA GLY A 249 -6.18 -2.46 8.75
C GLY A 249 -5.57 -3.81 9.05
N TYR A 250 -5.91 -4.34 10.22
CA TYR A 250 -5.35 -5.59 10.67
C TYR A 250 -6.41 -6.70 10.57
N SER A 251 -6.21 -7.59 9.60
CA SER A 251 -7.02 -8.80 9.44
C SER A 251 -6.36 -9.93 10.22
N TYR A 252 -6.86 -10.16 11.42
CA TYR A 252 -6.39 -11.21 12.29
C TYR A 252 -6.84 -12.59 11.78
N ILE A 253 -5.90 -13.53 11.68
CA ILE A 253 -6.20 -14.94 11.36
C ILE A 253 -6.49 -15.66 12.66
N ILE A 254 -7.72 -16.14 12.81
CA ILE A 254 -8.19 -16.91 13.97
C ILE A 254 -7.26 -18.10 14.21
N GLN A 255 -6.73 -18.17 15.42
CA GLN A 255 -5.97 -19.28 15.96
C GLN A 255 -6.88 -20.22 16.76
N LYS A 256 -6.34 -21.38 17.12
CA LYS A 256 -7.03 -22.35 17.97
C LYS A 256 -7.23 -21.77 19.38
N GLY A 257 -8.46 -21.81 19.88
CA GLY A 257 -8.82 -21.31 21.21
C GLY A 257 -9.36 -19.87 21.21
N ASP A 258 -9.31 -19.18 20.08
CA ASP A 258 -9.85 -17.82 20.00
C ASP A 258 -11.37 -17.76 20.16
N SER A 259 -11.80 -16.68 20.79
CA SER A 259 -13.19 -16.31 20.98
C SER A 259 -13.37 -14.81 20.71
N ILE A 260 -14.61 -14.39 20.45
CA ILE A 260 -14.91 -12.96 20.35
C ILE A 260 -14.46 -12.21 21.61
N SER A 261 -14.59 -12.83 22.79
CA SER A 261 -14.20 -12.25 24.08
C SER A 261 -12.68 -12.07 24.21
N SER A 262 -11.89 -13.09 23.84
CA SER A 262 -10.43 -13.00 23.91
C SER A 262 -9.89 -11.95 22.94
N LEU A 263 -10.42 -11.90 21.72
CA LEU A 263 -10.03 -10.93 20.71
C LEU A 263 -10.47 -9.52 21.06
N ALA A 264 -11.66 -9.32 21.60
CA ALA A 264 -12.12 -8.02 22.09
C ALA A 264 -11.17 -7.49 23.19
N ARG A 265 -10.75 -8.37 24.11
CA ARG A 265 -9.77 -8.03 25.15
C ARG A 265 -8.38 -7.72 24.56
N LEU A 266 -7.94 -8.44 23.52
CA LEU A 266 -6.67 -8.24 22.83
C LEU A 266 -6.50 -6.81 22.28
N VAL A 267 -7.60 -6.21 21.80
CA VAL A 267 -7.60 -4.84 21.24
C VAL A 267 -8.17 -3.80 22.20
N ASN A 268 -8.48 -4.19 23.45
CA ASN A 268 -9.18 -3.35 24.43
C ASN A 268 -10.49 -2.73 23.90
N GLN A 269 -11.28 -3.51 23.16
CA GLN A 269 -12.58 -3.13 22.60
C GLN A 269 -13.70 -4.05 23.11
N THR A 270 -14.93 -3.76 22.72
CA THR A 270 -16.09 -4.59 23.08
C THR A 270 -16.39 -5.67 22.05
N GLU A 271 -17.00 -6.76 22.53
CA GLU A 271 -17.48 -7.84 21.66
C GLU A 271 -18.45 -7.32 20.60
N ALA A 272 -19.34 -6.40 20.99
CA ALA A 272 -20.29 -5.76 20.08
C ALA A 272 -19.58 -5.07 18.91
N LYS A 273 -18.51 -4.32 19.19
CA LYS A 273 -17.77 -3.62 18.14
C LYS A 273 -17.00 -4.56 17.22
N LEU A 274 -16.38 -5.60 17.79
CA LEU A 274 -15.71 -6.63 16.99
C LEU A 274 -16.70 -7.36 16.08
N MET A 275 -17.90 -7.68 16.57
CA MET A 275 -18.96 -8.29 15.77
C MET A 275 -19.49 -7.35 14.68
N GLU A 276 -19.70 -6.07 15.00
CA GLU A 276 -20.16 -5.03 14.07
C GLU A 276 -19.19 -4.88 12.88
N VAL A 277 -17.89 -4.70 13.15
CA VAL A 277 -16.87 -4.51 12.11
C VAL A 277 -16.75 -5.73 11.18
N ASN A 278 -17.07 -6.93 11.69
CA ASN A 278 -17.03 -8.17 10.93
C ASN A 278 -18.38 -8.62 10.38
N LYS A 279 -19.43 -7.80 10.54
CA LYS A 279 -20.80 -8.09 10.10
C LYS A 279 -21.31 -9.45 10.61
N LEU A 280 -20.93 -9.81 11.83
CA LEU A 280 -21.35 -11.07 12.44
C LEU A 280 -22.78 -10.93 12.97
N LYS A 281 -23.67 -11.83 12.53
CA LYS A 281 -25.05 -11.90 13.01
C LYS A 281 -25.06 -12.68 14.33
N GLY A 282 -25.09 -11.96 15.43
CA GLY A 282 -25.07 -12.53 16.78
C GLY A 282 -23.71 -13.13 17.17
N ARG A 283 -23.61 -13.60 18.42
CA ARG A 283 -22.38 -14.17 18.95
C ARG A 283 -22.17 -15.59 18.38
N PRO A 284 -21.10 -15.84 17.61
CA PRO A 284 -20.83 -17.17 17.09
C PRO A 284 -20.50 -18.12 18.25
N ARG A 285 -21.06 -19.33 18.22
CA ARG A 285 -20.77 -20.38 19.22
C ARG A 285 -19.29 -20.75 19.25
N ARG A 286 -18.63 -20.77 18.08
CA ARG A 286 -17.19 -21.03 17.92
C ARG A 286 -16.64 -20.26 16.72
N LEU A 287 -15.43 -19.73 16.84
CA LEU A 287 -14.66 -19.21 15.72
C LEU A 287 -13.90 -20.38 15.07
N LYS A 288 -13.80 -20.38 13.74
CA LYS A 288 -13.08 -21.42 13.01
C LYS A 288 -11.62 -21.00 12.86
N PRO A 289 -10.63 -21.80 13.32
CA PRO A 289 -9.23 -21.57 12.99
C PRO A 289 -9.04 -21.36 11.48
N GLY A 290 -8.18 -20.42 11.12
CA GLY A 290 -7.94 -20.01 9.74
C GLY A 290 -8.95 -19.00 9.16
N GLN A 291 -10.07 -18.75 9.84
CA GLN A 291 -10.95 -17.63 9.48
C GLN A 291 -10.22 -16.30 9.69
N CYS A 292 -10.55 -15.28 8.89
CA CYS A 292 -10.02 -13.92 9.07
C CYS A 292 -11.09 -12.98 9.62
N LEU A 293 -10.72 -12.16 10.61
CA LEU A 293 -11.53 -11.07 11.14
C LEU A 293 -10.76 -9.74 11.10
N ASN A 294 -11.43 -8.66 10.72
CA ASN A 294 -10.90 -7.31 10.87
C ASN A 294 -10.98 -6.89 12.33
N LEU A 295 -9.87 -6.42 12.91
CA LEU A 295 -9.88 -5.89 14.27
C LEU A 295 -10.44 -4.45 14.30
N PRO A 296 -11.23 -4.08 15.33
CA PRO A 296 -11.75 -2.73 15.50
C PRO A 296 -10.65 -1.77 15.94
N VAL A 297 -10.71 -0.53 15.46
CA VAL A 297 -9.82 0.57 15.84
C VAL A 297 -10.27 1.25 17.15
N PRO A 298 -9.40 2.00 17.84
CA PRO A 298 -7.99 2.30 17.52
C PRO A 298 -7.05 1.09 17.53
N LEU A 299 -6.01 1.11 16.68
CA LEU A 299 -4.96 0.09 16.62
C LEU A 299 -3.58 0.75 16.59
N SER A 300 -2.64 0.19 17.35
CA SER A 300 -1.25 0.61 17.36
C SER A 300 -0.39 -0.36 16.57
N PHE A 301 0.56 0.19 15.81
CA PHE A 301 1.50 -0.56 15.01
C PHE A 301 2.91 -0.04 15.22
N HIS A 302 3.86 -0.95 15.23
CA HIS A 302 5.27 -0.64 15.10
C HIS A 302 5.71 -0.85 13.65
N LEU A 303 6.37 0.14 13.06
CA LEU A 303 7.00 0.00 11.75
C LEU A 303 8.35 -0.67 11.91
N ILE A 304 8.42 -1.94 11.51
CA ILE A 304 9.59 -2.78 11.67
C ILE A 304 10.81 -2.11 11.03
N GLN A 305 11.88 -1.96 11.79
CA GLN A 305 13.18 -1.52 11.33
C GLN A 305 14.06 -2.71 10.93
N LYS A 306 15.20 -2.43 10.29
CA LYS A 306 16.15 -3.48 9.92
C LYS A 306 16.70 -4.16 11.19
N SER A 307 16.84 -5.48 11.13
CA SER A 307 17.44 -6.31 12.19
C SER A 307 16.66 -6.38 13.52
N GLU A 308 15.42 -5.89 13.59
CA GLU A 308 14.59 -6.05 14.78
C GLU A 308 14.03 -7.48 14.94
N SER A 309 13.62 -7.79 16.17
CA SER A 309 12.94 -9.03 16.53
C SER A 309 11.65 -8.75 17.31
N ILE A 310 10.77 -9.76 17.41
CA ILE A 310 9.57 -9.64 18.25
C ILE A 310 9.96 -9.32 19.71
N ASN A 311 11.06 -9.89 20.20
CA ASN A 311 11.53 -9.67 21.57
C ASN A 311 11.97 -8.21 21.80
N SER A 312 12.81 -7.67 20.91
CA SER A 312 13.29 -6.29 21.03
C SER A 312 12.15 -5.27 20.92
N ILE A 313 11.18 -5.52 20.03
CA ILE A 313 10.00 -4.67 19.90
C ILE A 313 9.08 -4.80 21.12
N ALA A 314 8.87 -6.02 21.64
CA ALA A 314 8.07 -6.24 22.83
C ALA A 314 8.66 -5.51 24.04
N GLU A 315 9.98 -5.59 24.23
CA GLU A 315 10.71 -4.87 25.28
C GLU A 315 10.52 -3.35 25.15
N GLN A 316 10.66 -2.79 23.94
CA GLN A 316 10.47 -1.36 23.68
C GLN A 316 9.12 -0.82 24.16
N TYR A 317 8.06 -1.62 24.07
CA TYR A 317 6.69 -1.21 24.41
C TYR A 317 6.18 -1.82 25.73
N GLY A 318 7.01 -2.56 26.46
CA GLY A 318 6.60 -3.26 27.69
C GLY A 318 5.52 -4.33 27.47
N LEU A 319 5.58 -5.03 26.33
CA LEU A 319 4.65 -6.09 25.96
C LEU A 319 5.24 -7.48 26.23
N ASP A 320 4.36 -8.48 26.37
CA ASP A 320 4.77 -9.88 26.43
C ASP A 320 5.13 -10.39 25.01
N PRO A 321 6.34 -10.90 24.77
CA PRO A 321 6.77 -11.31 23.43
C PRO A 321 5.93 -12.46 22.85
N GLN A 322 5.47 -13.40 23.67
CA GLN A 322 4.66 -14.52 23.20
C GLN A 322 3.27 -14.06 22.77
N LYS A 323 2.63 -13.17 23.54
CA LYS A 323 1.35 -12.55 23.16
C LYS A 323 1.49 -11.67 21.94
N LEU A 324 2.60 -10.94 21.81
CA LEU A 324 2.89 -10.13 20.62
C LEU A 324 3.03 -11.03 19.38
N ALA A 325 3.75 -12.14 19.48
CA ALA A 325 3.88 -13.13 18.41
C ALA A 325 2.52 -13.75 18.02
N GLN A 326 1.75 -14.21 19.00
CA GLN A 326 0.41 -14.80 18.78
C GLN A 326 -0.59 -13.80 18.17
N ALA A 327 -0.45 -12.52 18.49
CA ALA A 327 -1.24 -11.45 17.87
C ALA A 327 -0.83 -11.19 16.41
N ASN A 328 0.38 -11.60 16.03
CA ASN A 328 1.02 -11.39 14.72
C ASN A 328 1.45 -12.70 14.05
N PRO A 329 0.51 -13.65 13.81
CA PRO A 329 0.85 -15.00 13.39
C PRO A 329 1.57 -15.04 12.04
N ILE A 330 1.29 -14.11 11.12
CA ILE A 330 2.00 -14.08 9.83
C ILE A 330 3.47 -13.70 10.07
N GLN A 331 3.73 -12.58 10.74
CA GLN A 331 5.07 -12.08 11.01
C GLN A 331 5.87 -13.04 11.91
N GLU A 332 5.22 -13.69 12.87
CA GLU A 332 5.81 -14.76 13.69
C GLU A 332 6.29 -15.94 12.83
N ARG A 333 5.49 -16.36 11.84
CA ARG A 333 5.77 -17.56 11.03
C ARG A 333 6.66 -17.27 9.82
N GLN A 334 6.62 -16.05 9.29
CA GLN A 334 7.26 -15.64 8.04
C GLN A 334 8.56 -14.84 8.28
N GLY A 335 8.76 -14.35 9.51
CA GLY A 335 9.82 -13.41 9.86
C GLY A 335 9.37 -11.95 9.74
N LEU A 336 10.08 -11.07 10.43
CA LEU A 336 9.82 -9.63 10.38
C LEU A 336 10.32 -9.03 9.06
N VAL A 337 9.51 -8.14 8.49
CA VAL A 337 9.78 -7.46 7.22
C VAL A 337 10.05 -5.98 7.50
N PRO A 338 11.23 -5.45 7.17
CA PRO A 338 11.51 -4.02 7.34
C PRO A 338 10.58 -3.10 6.54
N GLY A 339 10.04 -2.11 7.24
CA GLY A 339 9.04 -1.15 6.82
C GLY A 339 7.59 -1.63 6.96
N ALA A 340 7.36 -2.93 7.22
CA ALA A 340 6.01 -3.44 7.45
C ALA A 340 5.50 -3.09 8.85
N SER A 341 4.19 -3.06 9.02
CA SER A 341 3.54 -2.84 10.31
C SER A 341 3.41 -4.14 11.11
N LEU A 342 3.90 -4.14 12.35
CA LEU A 342 3.62 -5.14 13.38
C LEU A 342 2.53 -4.60 14.31
N PHE A 343 1.44 -5.35 14.50
CA PHE A 343 0.37 -4.93 15.41
C PHE A 343 0.82 -5.04 16.87
N LEU A 344 0.56 -4.01 17.67
CA LEU A 344 0.88 -3.96 19.11
C LEU A 344 -0.40 -4.20 19.94
N PRO A 345 -0.70 -5.44 20.35
CA PRO A 345 -1.94 -5.77 21.04
C PRO A 345 -2.03 -5.07 22.40
N GLY A 346 -3.14 -4.39 22.65
CA GLY A 346 -3.42 -3.69 23.91
C GLY A 346 -2.59 -2.43 24.16
N TYR A 347 -1.57 -2.15 23.33
CA TYR A 347 -0.78 -0.93 23.44
C TYR A 347 -1.58 0.27 22.93
N CYS A 348 -1.73 1.29 23.76
CA CYS A 348 -2.32 2.57 23.38
C CYS A 348 -1.37 3.69 23.81
N PRO A 349 -0.87 4.52 22.88
CA PRO A 349 -0.08 5.67 23.27
C PRO A 349 -0.93 6.66 24.09
N GLN A 350 -0.32 7.29 25.09
CA GLN A 350 -0.94 8.42 25.79
C GLN A 350 -0.83 9.65 24.89
N LEU A 351 -1.86 9.88 24.08
CA LEU A 351 -1.95 11.04 23.20
C LEU A 351 -2.82 12.12 23.86
N LYS A 352 -2.33 13.36 23.84
CA LYS A 352 -3.04 14.54 24.34
C LYS A 352 -3.58 15.39 23.18
N GLY A 353 -4.68 16.08 23.43
CA GLY A 353 -5.31 17.00 22.49
C GLY A 353 -6.48 16.40 21.72
N GLN A 354 -6.93 17.14 20.70
CA GLN A 354 -8.09 16.79 19.89
C GLN A 354 -7.74 16.83 18.41
N ILE A 355 -8.44 16.00 17.65
CA ILE A 355 -8.46 16.09 16.20
C ILE A 355 -9.88 16.34 15.73
N CYS A 356 -10.01 17.08 14.64
CA CYS A 356 -11.27 17.27 13.94
C CYS A 356 -11.11 16.79 12.49
N TYR A 357 -12.13 16.16 11.92
CA TYR A 357 -12.13 15.80 10.51
C TYR A 357 -13.53 15.79 9.91
N LEU A 358 -13.59 15.96 8.58
CA LEU A 358 -14.82 15.86 7.82
C LEU A 358 -15.08 14.41 7.43
N ASN A 359 -16.24 13.86 7.77
CA ASN A 359 -16.64 12.53 7.33
C ASN A 359 -17.70 12.65 6.23
N ILE A 360 -17.44 12.08 5.06
CA ILE A 360 -18.35 12.18 3.91
C ILE A 360 -19.13 10.88 3.73
N ARG A 361 -20.43 10.91 4.00
CA ARG A 361 -21.36 9.82 3.68
C ARG A 361 -22.07 10.09 2.35
N SER A 362 -22.84 9.12 1.86
CA SER A 362 -23.44 9.12 0.52
C SER A 362 -24.19 10.41 0.14
N ARG A 363 -24.70 11.19 1.11
CA ARG A 363 -25.36 12.49 0.89
C ARG A 363 -25.18 13.52 2.02
N GLN A 364 -24.29 13.26 2.98
CA GLN A 364 -24.13 14.11 4.17
C GLN A 364 -22.65 14.26 4.48
N VAL A 365 -22.23 15.48 4.81
CA VAL A 365 -20.95 15.74 5.46
C VAL A 365 -21.22 15.91 6.95
N GLU A 366 -20.42 15.26 7.78
CA GLU A 366 -20.46 15.39 9.25
C GLU A 366 -19.08 15.79 9.74
N ILE A 367 -19.01 16.77 10.65
CA ILE A 367 -17.78 17.12 11.35
C ILE A 367 -17.63 16.17 12.54
N LYS A 368 -16.46 15.58 12.71
CA LYS A 368 -16.16 14.67 13.81
C LYS A 368 -14.97 15.18 14.60
N VAL A 369 -15.19 15.39 15.89
CA VAL A 369 -14.15 15.71 16.85
C VAL A 369 -13.81 14.46 17.66
N VAL A 370 -12.52 14.18 17.80
CA VAL A 370 -12.01 13.05 18.56
C VAL A 370 -11.05 13.55 19.62
N ASN A 371 -11.41 13.33 20.88
CA ASN A 371 -10.54 13.58 22.01
C ASN A 371 -9.59 12.40 22.19
N LEU A 372 -8.30 12.64 21.96
CA LEU A 372 -7.29 11.58 21.97
C LEU A 372 -7.05 11.03 23.38
N GLU A 373 -7.28 11.82 24.42
CA GLU A 373 -7.15 11.38 25.80
C GLU A 373 -8.28 10.42 26.15
N LYS A 374 -9.51 10.58 25.64
CA LYS A 374 -10.61 9.65 25.97
C LYS A 374 -10.53 8.30 25.24
N MET A 375 -9.57 8.14 24.32
CA MET A 375 -9.45 6.97 23.44
C MET A 375 -9.10 5.65 24.13
N HIS A 376 -8.61 5.69 25.36
CA HIS A 376 -8.23 4.49 26.12
C HIS A 376 -9.39 3.85 26.89
N SER A 377 -10.57 4.49 26.92
CA SER A 377 -11.72 3.97 27.67
C SER A 377 -12.47 2.88 26.89
N ARG A 378 -12.84 1.78 27.56
CA ARG A 378 -13.80 0.77 27.05
C ARG A 378 -15.18 1.37 26.71
N VAL A 379 -15.38 2.66 27.03
CA VAL A 379 -16.63 3.41 27.04
C VAL A 379 -16.67 4.47 25.93
N LEU A 380 -15.76 4.46 24.95
CA LEU A 380 -15.87 5.28 23.73
C LEU A 380 -17.13 4.91 22.94
N TYR A 381 -18.29 5.35 23.42
CA TYR A 381 -19.60 5.07 22.83
C TYR A 381 -20.30 6.33 22.34
N ARG A 382 -19.69 7.50 22.53
CA ARG A 382 -20.16 8.73 21.91
C ARG A 382 -18.95 9.55 21.52
N PHE A 383 -18.60 9.49 20.24
CA PHE A 383 -18.01 10.66 19.60
C PHE A 383 -18.98 11.82 19.91
N ASP A 384 -18.50 12.95 20.43
CA ASP A 384 -19.35 14.14 20.52
C ASP A 384 -19.73 14.51 19.08
N GLN A 385 -20.98 14.21 18.73
CA GLN A 385 -21.51 14.32 17.38
C GLN A 385 -22.15 15.69 17.22
N GLU A 386 -21.45 16.63 16.63
CA GLU A 386 -22.12 17.78 16.01
C GLU A 386 -22.46 17.43 14.57
N LYS A 387 -23.72 17.06 14.34
CA LYS A 387 -24.27 16.89 12.99
C LYS A 387 -24.54 18.26 12.39
N LEU A 388 -23.55 18.85 11.73
CA LEU A 388 -23.77 19.97 10.82
C LEU A 388 -24.05 19.41 9.43
N GLY A 389 -25.30 19.47 8.97
CA GLY A 389 -25.70 18.94 7.67
C GLY A 389 -25.27 19.88 6.54
N PHE A 390 -24.30 19.47 5.74
CA PHE A 390 -23.92 20.16 4.50
C PHE A 390 -24.12 19.25 3.28
N ASP A 391 -24.64 19.84 2.20
CA ASP A 391 -24.80 19.18 0.90
C ASP A 391 -23.44 19.01 0.19
N ARG A 392 -23.28 17.88 -0.52
CA ARG A 392 -22.04 17.39 -1.16
C ARG A 392 -21.31 18.41 -2.04
N TYR A 393 -22.03 19.39 -2.59
CA TYR A 393 -21.54 20.33 -3.60
C TYR A 393 -20.66 21.46 -3.03
N GLY A 394 -20.69 21.71 -1.72
CA GLY A 394 -19.92 22.81 -1.10
C GLY A 394 -18.44 22.53 -0.80
N LEU A 395 -18.01 21.26 -0.85
CA LEU A 395 -16.67 20.82 -0.41
C LEU A 395 -15.79 20.24 -1.52
N GLU A 396 -16.34 20.03 -2.72
CA GLU A 396 -15.64 19.43 -3.86
C GLU A 396 -14.62 20.39 -4.52
N SER A 397 -14.66 21.69 -4.22
CA SER A 397 -13.85 22.73 -4.89
C SER A 397 -12.34 22.70 -4.59
N CYS A 398 -11.87 22.06 -3.51
CA CYS A 398 -10.45 22.10 -3.14
C CYS A 398 -9.65 20.86 -3.61
N GLY A 399 -10.31 19.81 -4.12
CA GLY A 399 -9.65 18.57 -4.56
C GLY A 399 -10.07 18.05 -5.94
N MET A 400 -11.15 18.59 -6.52
CA MET A 400 -11.70 18.07 -7.78
C MET A 400 -11.07 18.67 -9.04
N ALA A 401 -10.38 19.81 -9.00
CA ALA A 401 -9.77 20.38 -10.21
C ALA A 401 -8.77 19.43 -10.88
N ALA A 402 -7.98 18.69 -10.09
CA ALA A 402 -7.07 17.67 -10.60
C ALA A 402 -7.78 16.37 -11.03
N LEU A 403 -8.89 16.03 -10.37
CA LEU A 403 -9.65 14.79 -10.56
C LEU A 403 -10.63 14.85 -11.74
N GLU A 404 -11.23 16.01 -11.97
CA GLU A 404 -12.13 16.27 -13.10
C GLU A 404 -11.35 16.35 -14.42
N LEU A 405 -10.18 17.00 -14.42
CA LEU A 405 -9.24 16.99 -15.55
C LEU A 405 -8.83 15.56 -15.92
N TRP A 406 -8.48 14.74 -14.92
CA TRP A 406 -8.11 13.35 -15.12
C TRP A 406 -9.28 12.46 -15.58
N SER A 407 -10.49 12.70 -15.09
CA SER A 407 -11.69 11.97 -15.55
C SER A 407 -12.06 12.29 -17.01
N ARG A 408 -11.79 13.52 -17.47
CA ARG A 408 -11.96 13.93 -18.88
C ARG A 408 -10.87 13.32 -19.76
N VAL A 409 -9.61 13.32 -19.31
CA VAL A 409 -8.50 12.62 -19.99
C VAL A 409 -8.77 11.11 -20.09
N TYR A 410 -9.35 10.50 -19.05
CA TYR A 410 -9.68 9.07 -19.03
C TYR A 410 -10.80 8.67 -20.00
N ARG A 411 -11.86 9.49 -20.13
CA ARG A 411 -12.91 9.26 -21.15
C ARG A 411 -12.36 9.41 -22.57
N LEU A 412 -11.48 10.38 -22.78
CA LEU A 412 -10.80 10.60 -24.07
C LEU A 412 -9.82 9.46 -24.42
N TRP A 413 -9.19 8.85 -23.41
CA TRP A 413 -8.32 7.68 -23.58
C TRP A 413 -9.09 6.38 -23.90
N GLN A 414 -10.31 6.18 -23.36
CA GLN A 414 -11.15 5.03 -23.71
C GLN A 414 -11.63 5.08 -25.18
N ASP A 415 -11.92 6.27 -25.72
CA ASP A 415 -12.39 6.45 -27.10
C ASP A 415 -11.29 6.24 -28.16
N GLN A 416 -10.01 6.41 -27.82
CA GLN A 416 -8.90 6.07 -28.74
C GLN A 416 -8.77 4.57 -28.99
N ARG A 417 -9.33 3.73 -28.11
CA ARG A 417 -9.32 2.27 -28.27
C ARG A 417 -10.33 1.79 -29.31
N THR A 418 -11.30 2.62 -29.68
CA THR A 418 -12.39 2.28 -30.62
C THR A 418 -12.26 2.95 -31.99
N ASN A 419 -11.43 4.00 -32.17
CA ASN A 419 -11.25 4.64 -33.48
C ASN A 419 -9.84 5.28 -33.69
N PRO A 420 -8.92 4.64 -34.43
CA PRO A 420 -7.50 5.01 -34.48
C PRO A 420 -7.10 6.12 -35.48
N ARG A 421 -8.04 6.88 -36.07
CA ARG A 421 -7.75 7.82 -37.17
C ARG A 421 -8.01 9.33 -36.92
N SER A 422 -8.03 9.81 -35.68
CA SER A 422 -8.13 11.26 -35.43
C SER A 422 -7.12 11.76 -34.39
N SER A 423 -6.28 12.72 -34.77
CA SER A 423 -5.37 13.42 -33.84
C SER A 423 -6.15 14.30 -32.85
N LEU A 424 -5.54 14.50 -31.68
CA LEU A 424 -6.13 15.13 -30.49
C LEU A 424 -6.57 16.59 -30.72
N ASP A 425 -5.89 17.30 -31.62
CA ASP A 425 -6.07 18.75 -31.82
C ASP A 425 -7.33 19.10 -32.62
N ASP A 426 -7.79 18.19 -33.49
CA ASP A 426 -8.75 18.50 -34.54
C ASP A 426 -10.23 18.43 -34.08
N LYS A 427 -10.48 17.75 -32.95
CA LYS A 427 -11.82 17.61 -32.33
C LYS A 427 -12.07 18.60 -31.20
N LEU A 428 -11.02 19.02 -30.49
CA LEU A 428 -11.08 20.06 -29.47
C LEU A 428 -11.50 21.41 -30.09
N PHE A 429 -11.03 21.69 -31.30
CA PHE A 429 -11.37 22.91 -32.05
C PHE A 429 -12.81 22.93 -32.59
N ARG A 430 -13.36 21.79 -33.04
CA ARG A 430 -14.70 21.74 -33.65
C ARG A 430 -15.85 21.67 -32.64
N GLY A 431 -15.64 21.08 -31.45
CA GLY A 431 -16.67 20.98 -30.42
C GLY A 431 -17.03 22.32 -29.75
N LEU A 432 -16.10 23.26 -29.72
CA LEU A 432 -16.31 24.62 -29.18
C LEU A 432 -17.09 25.53 -30.14
N GLN A 433 -17.16 25.19 -31.43
CA GLN A 433 -17.86 26.01 -32.44
C GLN A 433 -19.32 25.60 -32.68
N SER A 434 -19.76 24.40 -32.30
CA SER A 434 -21.15 23.97 -32.51
C SER A 434 -22.03 24.26 -31.28
N GLY A 435 -22.51 25.50 -31.15
CA GLY A 435 -23.35 25.95 -30.04
C GLY A 435 -24.69 25.21 -29.87
N LYS A 436 -24.67 24.02 -29.25
CA LYS A 436 -25.88 23.32 -28.78
C LYS A 436 -26.03 23.43 -27.26
N LYS A 437 -27.19 23.99 -26.89
CA LYS A 437 -27.69 24.47 -25.59
C LYS A 437 -27.40 23.57 -24.38
N LEU A 438 -26.90 24.21 -23.30
CA LEU A 438 -26.81 23.67 -21.95
C LEU A 438 -28.17 23.65 -21.22
N HIS A 439 -28.25 22.80 -20.20
CA HIS A 439 -29.41 22.38 -19.42
C HIS A 439 -30.11 23.54 -18.64
N PRO A 440 -31.44 23.48 -18.38
CA PRO A 440 -32.24 24.60 -17.82
C PRO A 440 -31.94 25.06 -16.39
N ALA A 441 -30.98 24.46 -15.69
CA ALA A 441 -30.67 24.77 -14.29
C ALA A 441 -29.85 26.08 -14.10
N PHE A 442 -29.63 26.85 -15.17
CA PHE A 442 -28.76 28.03 -15.18
C PHE A 442 -29.51 29.35 -15.42
N ARG A 443 -30.76 29.52 -14.94
CA ARG A 443 -31.49 30.79 -15.07
C ARG A 443 -31.89 31.40 -13.72
N LYS A 444 -31.31 32.60 -13.47
CA LYS A 444 -31.59 33.62 -12.42
C LYS A 444 -31.08 33.22 -11.01
N GLU A 445 -30.26 34.00 -10.29
CA GLU A 445 -30.32 35.45 -10.03
C GLU A 445 -28.92 36.14 -9.95
N SER A 446 -28.84 37.28 -10.64
CA SER A 446 -28.21 38.60 -10.41
C SER A 446 -27.00 38.87 -9.46
N PHE A 447 -25.90 39.34 -10.09
CA PHE A 447 -24.84 40.31 -9.68
C PHE A 447 -23.80 39.88 -8.59
N SER A 448 -22.47 40.13 -8.66
CA SER A 448 -21.60 41.01 -9.46
C SER A 448 -20.10 40.58 -9.43
N SER A 449 -19.37 40.85 -10.54
CA SER A 449 -17.89 40.97 -10.81
C SER A 449 -16.92 40.08 -10.04
N GLU A 450 -15.99 39.32 -10.63
CA GLU A 450 -15.26 39.35 -11.91
C GLU A 450 -14.53 38.00 -12.03
N ALA A 451 -14.37 37.52 -13.27
CA ALA A 451 -13.57 36.36 -13.64
C ALA A 451 -12.56 36.81 -14.69
N VAL A 452 -11.38 36.18 -14.76
CA VAL A 452 -10.61 35.89 -15.99
C VAL A 452 -9.45 34.93 -15.66
N PHE A 453 -9.46 33.79 -16.36
CA PHE A 453 -8.27 33.10 -16.84
C PHE A 453 -7.72 33.89 -18.04
N SER A 454 -6.41 34.12 -18.14
CA SER A 454 -5.79 34.44 -19.43
C SER A 454 -4.39 33.83 -19.49
N CYS A 455 -4.19 32.77 -20.28
CA CYS A 455 -3.55 32.89 -21.59
C CYS A 455 -3.99 34.13 -22.37
N SER A 456 -3.03 34.92 -22.82
CA SER A 456 -3.22 36.21 -23.49
C SER A 456 -3.74 36.06 -24.93
N ARG A 457 -4.95 36.58 -25.18
CA ARG A 457 -5.20 37.66 -26.16
C ARG A 457 -6.59 38.28 -25.93
N ALA A 458 -6.57 39.61 -25.90
CA ALA A 458 -7.61 40.59 -25.61
C ALA A 458 -9.09 40.30 -25.96
N GLY A 459 -9.98 40.74 -25.06
CA GLY A 459 -11.28 41.34 -25.41
C GLY A 459 -12.51 40.84 -24.65
N GLY A 460 -13.07 41.65 -23.73
CA GLY A 460 -14.52 41.72 -23.50
C GLY A 460 -15.13 41.10 -22.22
N THR A 461 -15.25 41.92 -21.18
CA THR A 461 -16.29 42.03 -20.11
C THR A 461 -17.31 40.89 -19.87
N GLY A 462 -17.37 40.34 -18.63
CA GLY A 462 -18.61 39.72 -18.10
C GLY A 462 -18.51 38.70 -16.95
N ARG A 463 -18.50 39.20 -15.71
CA ARG A 463 -18.87 38.64 -14.37
C ARG A 463 -19.41 37.19 -14.25
N ASN A 464 -18.80 36.37 -13.38
CA ASN A 464 -19.52 35.51 -12.39
C ASN A 464 -18.59 34.96 -11.28
N LYS A 465 -18.97 35.20 -10.02
CA LYS A 465 -18.36 34.75 -8.76
C LYS A 465 -19.25 33.69 -8.11
N TYR A 466 -18.66 32.60 -7.60
CA TYR A 466 -18.95 31.98 -6.29
C TYR A 466 -17.85 30.94 -5.97
N ALA A 467 -16.90 31.34 -5.12
CA ALA A 467 -15.98 30.48 -4.38
C ALA A 467 -15.82 31.11 -2.99
N PRO A 468 -15.86 30.36 -1.87
CA PRO A 468 -15.43 30.89 -0.59
C PRO A 468 -13.90 30.99 -0.65
N ALA A 469 -13.43 32.23 -0.73
CA ALA A 469 -12.03 32.60 -0.59
C ALA A 469 -11.59 32.36 0.85
N ILE A 470 -10.55 31.54 1.04
CA ILE A 470 -9.56 31.85 2.07
C ILE A 470 -8.88 33.13 1.55
N GLU A 471 -8.90 34.20 2.34
CA GLU A 471 -8.31 35.49 2.00
C GLU A 471 -6.81 35.37 1.75
N ALA A 472 -6.42 35.00 0.53
CA ALA A 472 -5.18 35.45 -0.06
C ALA A 472 -5.36 36.96 -0.30
N ARG A 473 -4.76 37.78 0.55
CA ARG A 473 -4.52 39.19 0.21
C ARG A 473 -3.96 39.24 -1.21
N ASN A 474 -4.54 40.11 -2.03
CA ASN A 474 -4.15 40.43 -3.40
C ASN A 474 -2.66 40.19 -3.67
N LEU A 475 -2.36 39.05 -4.29
CA LEU A 475 -1.18 38.89 -5.14
C LEU A 475 -1.73 38.74 -6.56
N SER A 476 -2.13 39.86 -7.16
CA SER A 476 -2.27 39.95 -8.61
C SER A 476 -0.97 39.46 -9.25
N SER A 477 -1.01 38.94 -10.46
CA SER A 477 0.19 38.56 -11.23
C SER A 477 1.21 39.70 -11.43
N SER A 478 0.89 40.92 -10.99
CA SER A 478 1.77 42.09 -10.90
C SER A 478 2.31 42.39 -9.50
N SER A 479 2.00 41.60 -8.48
CA SER A 479 2.40 41.82 -7.07
C SER A 479 3.12 40.63 -6.42
N LEU A 480 3.41 39.56 -7.17
CA LEU A 480 4.58 38.73 -6.89
C LEU A 480 5.77 39.38 -7.60
N PRO A 481 6.63 40.19 -6.94
CA PRO A 481 7.91 40.56 -7.49
C PRO A 481 8.85 39.35 -7.39
N PHE A 482 8.46 38.21 -7.97
CA PHE A 482 9.46 37.30 -8.48
C PHE A 482 10.04 38.03 -9.69
N MET A 483 11.08 38.85 -9.45
CA MET A 483 12.23 38.75 -10.33
C MET A 483 12.57 37.27 -10.34
N ILE A 484 12.01 36.54 -11.31
CA ILE A 484 12.37 35.16 -11.58
C ILE A 484 13.89 35.23 -11.70
N SER A 485 14.59 34.76 -10.68
CA SER A 485 16.05 34.78 -10.68
C SER A 485 16.49 34.10 -11.98
N PRO A 486 17.60 34.50 -12.61
CA PRO A 486 18.01 33.93 -13.88
C PRO A 486 17.96 32.39 -13.91
N GLY A 487 18.26 31.74 -12.77
CA GLY A 487 18.18 30.29 -12.61
C GLY A 487 16.77 29.68 -12.58
N LEU A 488 15.71 30.43 -12.27
CA LEU A 488 14.32 29.95 -12.34
C LEU A 488 13.78 29.93 -13.79
N LYS A 489 14.24 30.84 -14.67
CA LYS A 489 13.76 30.92 -16.07
C LYS A 489 14.12 29.68 -16.91
N GLU A 490 15.20 28.98 -16.56
CA GLU A 490 15.58 27.74 -17.26
C GLU A 490 14.64 26.56 -16.98
N TYR A 491 13.93 26.56 -15.85
CA TYR A 491 13.09 25.43 -15.41
C TYR A 491 11.58 25.71 -15.51
N PHE A 492 11.17 26.98 -15.49
CA PHE A 492 9.77 27.38 -15.41
C PHE A 492 9.31 28.04 -16.72
N ASP A 493 8.87 27.21 -17.66
CA ASP A 493 7.82 27.64 -18.59
C ASP A 493 6.51 27.79 -17.77
N GLU A 494 5.63 28.75 -18.08
CA GLU A 494 4.44 29.06 -17.25
C GLU A 494 3.51 27.85 -17.03
N GLN A 495 3.68 26.78 -17.83
CA GLN A 495 2.92 25.53 -17.77
C GLN A 495 3.52 24.47 -16.82
N ALA A 496 4.68 24.73 -16.20
CA ALA A 496 5.40 23.75 -15.40
C ALA A 496 5.03 23.78 -13.89
N LEU A 497 4.58 24.91 -13.32
CA LEU A 497 4.25 25.00 -11.89
C LEU A 497 2.92 24.29 -11.56
N LEU A 498 2.96 23.30 -10.67
CA LEU A 498 1.78 22.60 -10.17
C LEU A 498 1.08 23.40 -9.06
N HIS A 499 1.82 23.68 -7.99
CA HIS A 499 1.36 24.38 -6.81
C HIS A 499 2.55 24.76 -5.93
N TYR A 500 2.30 25.51 -4.87
CA TYR A 500 3.32 25.93 -3.91
C TYR A 500 2.83 25.86 -2.46
N ARG A 501 3.77 25.91 -1.51
CA ARG A 501 3.51 26.10 -0.07
C ARG A 501 4.41 27.19 0.46
N LEU A 502 3.82 28.17 1.14
CA LEU A 502 4.55 29.20 1.86
C LEU A 502 4.83 28.72 3.29
N SER A 503 6.04 28.94 3.79
CA SER A 503 6.36 28.66 5.19
C SER A 503 5.61 29.62 6.13
N PRO A 504 5.27 29.20 7.37
CA PRO A 504 4.60 30.07 8.34
C PRO A 504 5.33 31.39 8.63
N ASP A 505 6.66 31.39 8.60
CA ASP A 505 7.50 32.58 8.77
C ASP A 505 7.61 33.46 7.50
N GLN A 506 6.99 33.03 6.39
CA GLN A 506 6.99 33.69 5.09
C GLN A 506 8.38 33.88 4.46
N ASN A 507 9.40 33.14 4.91
CA ASN A 507 10.75 33.24 4.36
C ASN A 507 11.04 32.21 3.26
N HIS A 508 10.28 31.12 3.18
CA HIS A 508 10.52 30.02 2.27
C HIS A 508 9.29 29.65 1.46
N LEU A 509 9.51 29.27 0.21
CA LEU A 509 8.50 28.75 -0.69
C LEU A 509 8.91 27.36 -1.19
N LEU A 510 8.07 26.36 -0.95
CA LEU A 510 8.17 25.08 -1.64
C LEU A 510 7.42 25.18 -2.95
N LEU A 511 8.12 24.96 -4.06
CA LEU A 511 7.58 24.98 -5.41
C LEU A 511 7.54 23.56 -5.95
N PHE A 512 6.38 23.11 -6.42
CA PHE A 512 6.20 21.80 -7.06
C PHE A 512 5.99 22.01 -8.55
N VAL A 513 6.77 21.32 -9.38
CA VAL A 513 6.72 21.47 -10.84
C VAL A 513 6.59 20.14 -11.55
N ILE A 514 5.98 20.15 -12.74
CA ILE A 514 6.09 19.08 -13.72
C ILE A 514 7.32 19.35 -14.59
N ILE A 515 8.14 18.32 -14.80
CA ILE A 515 9.26 18.33 -15.76
C ILE A 515 8.81 17.62 -17.06
N PRO A 516 8.61 18.36 -18.17
CA PRO A 516 8.41 17.78 -19.50
C PRO A 516 9.69 17.12 -20.04
N PRO A 517 9.63 16.19 -21.01
CA PRO A 517 8.44 15.56 -21.60
C PRO A 517 7.92 14.36 -20.80
N VAL A 518 8.67 13.91 -19.79
CA VAL A 518 8.41 12.68 -19.03
C VAL A 518 7.24 12.83 -18.04
N ARG A 519 6.79 14.08 -17.79
CA ARG A 519 5.77 14.45 -16.79
C ARG A 519 6.10 13.96 -15.38
N ASP A 520 7.38 14.00 -15.02
CA ASP A 520 7.80 13.75 -13.64
C ASP A 520 7.64 15.01 -12.78
N THR A 521 7.72 14.89 -11.46
CA THR A 521 7.44 15.99 -10.53
C THR A 521 8.66 16.35 -9.68
N ALA A 522 9.15 17.59 -9.75
CA ALA A 522 10.25 18.05 -8.90
C ALA A 522 9.78 19.05 -7.85
N ALA A 523 10.52 19.12 -6.75
CA ALA A 523 10.36 20.18 -5.75
C ALA A 523 11.61 21.04 -5.65
N PHE A 524 11.36 22.34 -5.48
CA PHE A 524 12.38 23.34 -5.21
C PHE A 524 12.05 24.07 -3.91
N LEU A 525 13.08 24.39 -3.13
CA LEU A 525 12.98 25.33 -2.03
C LEU A 525 13.51 26.68 -2.50
N TYR A 526 12.70 27.71 -2.39
CA TYR A 526 13.08 29.08 -2.68
C TYR A 526 13.13 29.88 -1.38
N HIS A 527 14.26 30.52 -1.10
CA HIS A 527 14.42 31.42 0.04
C HIS A 527 14.15 32.85 -0.40
N LEU A 528 13.05 33.43 0.08
CA LEU A 528 12.54 34.74 -0.33
C LEU A 528 13.54 35.88 -0.03
N PRO A 529 14.18 35.96 1.15
CA PRO A 529 15.13 37.03 1.46
C PRO A 529 16.41 37.02 0.61
N SER A 530 17.02 35.85 0.36
CA SER A 530 18.28 35.77 -0.43
C SER A 530 18.06 35.56 -1.93
N ALA A 531 16.83 35.28 -2.35
CA ALA A 531 16.46 34.90 -3.71
C ALA A 531 17.16 33.61 -4.22
N GLU A 532 17.63 32.75 -3.31
CA GLU A 532 18.27 31.48 -3.64
C GLU A 532 17.22 30.39 -3.93
N LEU A 533 17.49 29.57 -4.95
CA LEU A 533 16.67 28.43 -5.34
C LEU A 533 17.47 27.14 -5.28
N HIS A 534 16.95 26.13 -4.59
CA HIS A 534 17.56 24.82 -4.51
C HIS A 534 16.60 23.74 -4.98
N LYS A 535 17.04 22.91 -5.93
CA LYS A 535 16.32 21.67 -6.28
C LYS A 535 16.55 20.67 -5.16
N ILE A 536 15.47 20.30 -4.48
CA ILE A 536 15.53 19.42 -3.29
C ILE A 536 15.00 18.01 -3.55
N SER A 537 14.22 17.83 -4.64
CA SER A 537 13.69 16.54 -5.03
C SER A 537 13.38 16.47 -6.52
N GLU A 538 13.55 15.29 -7.11
CA GLU A 538 13.17 15.00 -8.51
C GLU A 538 11.82 14.28 -8.63
N HIS A 539 11.20 13.92 -7.50
CA HIS A 539 10.01 13.07 -7.45
C HIS A 539 8.96 13.50 -6.42
N ALA A 540 9.10 14.69 -5.85
CA ALA A 540 8.17 15.22 -4.85
C ALA A 540 6.83 15.59 -5.48
N VAL A 541 5.74 15.15 -4.85
CA VAL A 541 4.37 15.42 -5.30
C VAL A 541 3.64 16.43 -4.43
N ASP A 542 4.01 16.53 -3.17
CA ASP A 542 3.44 17.49 -2.22
C ASP A 542 4.39 17.65 -1.04
N GLY A 543 4.11 18.63 -0.19
CA GLY A 543 4.85 18.87 1.02
C GLY A 543 4.18 19.87 1.93
N ILE A 544 4.72 20.02 3.12
CA ILE A 544 4.20 20.93 4.13
C ILE A 544 5.27 21.30 5.17
N PHE A 545 5.28 22.57 5.56
CA PHE A 545 6.16 23.08 6.61
C PHE A 545 5.66 22.69 8.01
N SER A 546 6.61 22.55 8.93
CA SER A 546 6.33 22.53 10.36
C SER A 546 5.69 23.83 10.82
N SER A 547 5.00 23.79 11.95
CA SER A 547 4.37 24.97 12.55
C SER A 547 5.36 26.11 12.83
N ASP A 548 6.62 25.78 13.08
CA ASP A 548 7.71 26.70 13.41
C ASP A 548 8.65 26.99 12.23
N SER A 549 8.32 26.55 11.01
CA SER A 549 9.12 26.70 9.77
C SER A 549 10.53 26.09 9.79
N ARG A 550 10.96 25.43 10.88
CA ARG A 550 12.32 24.86 11.00
C ARG A 550 12.55 23.65 10.11
N PHE A 551 11.49 22.95 9.73
CA PHE A 551 11.56 21.79 8.87
C PHE A 551 10.32 21.67 8.00
N PHE A 552 10.38 20.80 6.99
CA PHE A 552 9.22 20.48 6.15
C PHE A 552 9.23 19.01 5.77
N LEU A 553 8.04 18.48 5.46
CA LEU A 553 7.87 17.17 4.88
C LEU A 553 7.75 17.27 3.37
N LEU A 554 8.38 16.33 2.66
CA LEU A 554 8.05 16.02 1.27
C LEU A 554 7.46 14.62 1.16
N LEU A 555 6.43 14.51 0.33
CA LEU A 555 5.92 13.25 -0.18
C LEU A 555 6.60 12.99 -1.53
N GLU A 556 7.52 12.04 -1.58
CA GLU A 556 8.31 11.74 -2.79
C GLU A 556 7.95 10.37 -3.37
N LYS A 557 7.87 10.24 -4.69
CA LYS A 557 7.68 8.92 -5.33
C LYS A 557 8.98 8.10 -5.28
N ASP A 558 8.86 6.80 -4.99
CA ASP A 558 9.99 5.87 -4.85
C ASP A 558 10.46 5.26 -6.21
N SER A 559 9.76 5.51 -7.33
CA SER A 559 10.10 4.91 -8.64
C SER A 559 9.67 5.72 -9.87
N TYR A 560 10.43 5.58 -10.95
CA TYR A 560 10.19 6.12 -12.30
C TYR A 560 9.13 5.33 -13.08
N GLY A 561 8.14 6.01 -13.67
CA GLY A 561 7.19 5.43 -14.64
C GLY A 561 5.93 6.27 -14.86
N ALA A 562 5.61 6.61 -16.11
CA ALA A 562 4.73 7.74 -16.46
C ALA A 562 3.20 7.57 -16.30
N CYS A 563 2.63 6.51 -15.66
CA CYS A 563 1.18 6.24 -15.86
C CYS A 563 0.35 5.69 -14.68
N TYR A 564 0.81 5.62 -13.43
CA TYR A 564 -0.03 5.10 -12.33
C TYR A 564 -0.05 6.01 -11.10
N PRO A 565 -1.17 6.66 -10.73
CA PRO A 565 -1.22 7.62 -9.62
C PRO A 565 -1.02 7.05 -8.19
N TRP A 566 -0.47 5.85 -7.99
CA TRP A 566 -0.39 5.14 -6.68
C TRP A 566 0.98 4.54 -6.36
N PHE A 567 2.05 5.24 -6.70
CA PHE A 567 3.41 4.84 -6.34
C PHE A 567 3.60 4.83 -4.83
N TYR A 568 4.53 4.00 -4.34
CA TYR A 568 5.05 4.18 -3.00
C TYR A 568 5.58 5.61 -2.88
N GLN A 569 5.06 6.31 -1.90
CA GLN A 569 5.54 7.59 -1.44
C GLN A 569 6.48 7.34 -0.27
N GLN A 570 7.66 7.92 -0.33
CA GLN A 570 8.49 8.12 0.84
C GLN A 570 8.10 9.47 1.45
N ILE A 571 7.69 9.43 2.71
CA ILE A 571 7.59 10.62 3.55
C ILE A 571 9.00 10.92 4.07
N ASN A 572 9.52 12.09 3.74
CA ASN A 572 10.86 12.53 4.15
C ASN A 572 10.77 13.85 4.89
N LEU A 573 11.51 13.95 5.99
CA LEU A 573 11.68 15.17 6.76
C LEU A 573 12.94 15.89 6.30
N TYR A 574 12.81 17.19 6.04
CA TYR A 574 13.89 18.05 5.61
C TYR A 574 14.09 19.20 6.59
N SER A 575 15.33 19.47 6.97
CA SER A 575 15.68 20.73 7.61
C SER A 575 15.61 21.87 6.60
N SER A 576 14.97 22.98 6.98
CA SER A 576 14.88 24.18 6.13
C SER A 576 16.24 24.83 5.89
N SER A 577 17.22 24.67 6.80
CA SER A 577 18.52 25.34 6.74
C SER A 577 19.68 24.47 6.24
N GLY A 578 19.51 23.14 6.18
CA GLY A 578 20.62 22.21 5.88
C GLY A 578 20.29 21.10 4.89
N TYR A 579 19.08 21.07 4.34
CA TYR A 579 18.61 20.06 3.37
C TYR A 579 18.82 18.60 3.82
N ARG A 580 19.03 18.37 5.12
CA ARG A 580 19.22 17.04 5.69
C ARG A 580 17.91 16.28 5.54
N LYS A 581 18.00 15.12 4.88
CA LYS A 581 16.89 14.24 4.57
C LYS A 581 16.85 13.09 5.55
N ASP A 582 15.82 13.03 6.39
CA ASP A 582 15.56 11.91 7.27
C ASP A 582 14.29 11.16 6.82
N PRO A 583 14.38 9.86 6.48
CA PRO A 583 13.22 9.09 6.03
C PRO A 583 12.28 8.81 7.20
N VAL A 584 11.00 9.20 7.06
CA VAL A 584 9.99 9.02 8.10
C VAL A 584 9.24 7.70 7.93
N MET A 585 8.74 7.44 6.72
CA MET A 585 7.93 6.26 6.40
C MET A 585 7.81 6.05 4.90
N LYS A 586 7.75 4.80 4.45
CA LYS A 586 7.21 4.45 3.13
C LYS A 586 5.74 4.13 3.23
N VAL A 587 4.93 4.82 2.45
CA VAL A 587 3.47 4.66 2.39
C VAL A 587 3.06 4.50 0.94
N ARG A 588 2.02 3.73 0.66
CA ARG A 588 1.57 3.58 -0.73
C ARG A 588 0.75 4.77 -1.23
N SER A 589 -0.08 5.35 -0.38
CA SER A 589 -0.85 6.54 -0.71
C SER A 589 -1.15 7.27 0.56
N CYS A 590 -0.71 8.51 0.62
CA CYS A 590 -0.86 9.39 1.75
C CYS A 590 -1.37 10.75 1.29
N GLN A 591 -2.29 11.30 2.07
CA GLN A 591 -2.73 12.67 1.96
C GLN A 591 -2.39 13.37 3.27
N ILE A 592 -1.70 14.49 3.12
CA ILE A 592 -1.42 15.47 4.17
C ILE A 592 -2.23 16.72 3.88
N ASN A 593 -2.48 17.52 4.91
CA ASN A 593 -3.19 18.78 4.81
C ASN A 593 -2.51 19.84 5.67
N GLU A 594 -2.96 21.07 5.54
CA GLU A 594 -2.61 22.16 6.44
C GLU A 594 -2.87 21.73 7.88
N GLN A 595 -1.92 22.01 8.78
CA GLN A 595 -1.95 21.56 10.18
C GLN A 595 -1.89 20.04 10.36
N CYS A 596 -1.13 19.31 9.54
CA CYS A 596 -0.86 17.89 9.80
C CYS A 596 0.07 17.67 11.01
N PHE A 597 0.87 18.67 11.37
CA PHE A 597 1.74 18.61 12.54
C PHE A 597 1.01 19.00 13.81
N LYS A 598 1.26 18.26 14.89
CA LYS A 598 0.95 18.75 16.22
C LYS A 598 1.79 20.01 16.49
N GLN A 599 1.28 20.95 17.29
CA GLN A 599 1.94 22.24 17.56
C GLN A 599 3.41 22.12 18.00
N ASP A 600 3.73 21.08 18.78
CA ASP A 600 5.08 20.79 19.27
C ASP A 600 5.92 19.94 18.30
N ASN A 601 5.45 19.71 17.08
CA ASN A 601 6.19 19.03 16.03
C ASN A 601 6.60 17.59 16.35
N SER A 602 5.91 16.94 17.29
CA SER A 602 6.19 15.56 17.73
C SER A 602 5.44 14.49 16.93
N LEU A 603 4.29 14.84 16.36
CA LEU A 603 3.35 13.92 15.71
C LEU A 603 2.95 14.43 14.32
N LEU A 604 2.77 13.48 13.40
CA LEU A 604 2.25 13.68 12.05
C LEU A 604 0.87 13.02 11.93
N LEU A 605 -0.15 13.81 11.59
CA LEU A 605 -1.51 13.39 11.29
C LEU A 605 -1.69 13.30 9.77
N PHE A 606 -2.20 12.19 9.27
CA PHE A 606 -2.34 11.99 7.82
C PHE A 606 -3.43 10.98 7.49
N ILE A 607 -3.89 10.99 6.24
CA ILE A 607 -4.81 9.99 5.71
C ILE A 607 -4.02 9.02 4.85
N MET A 608 -4.20 7.73 5.11
CA MET A 608 -3.86 6.70 4.13
C MET A 608 -5.10 6.03 3.59
N HIS A 609 -5.02 5.54 2.35
CA HIS A 609 -6.14 4.84 1.72
C HIS A 609 -5.69 3.73 0.77
N THR A 610 -6.48 2.65 0.73
CA THR A 610 -6.32 1.58 -0.25
C THR A 610 -7.41 1.79 -1.29
N PRO A 611 -7.06 2.28 -2.49
CA PRO A 611 -8.05 2.40 -3.52
C PRO A 611 -8.47 0.99 -3.96
N ARG A 612 -9.78 0.71 -4.00
CA ARG A 612 -10.30 -0.58 -4.53
C ARG A 612 -9.97 -0.69 -6.01
N THR A 613 -10.06 0.41 -6.76
CA THR A 613 -9.68 0.48 -8.17
C THR A 613 -8.32 1.17 -8.31
N PHE A 614 -7.71 1.07 -9.48
CA PHE A 614 -6.46 1.76 -9.79
C PHE A 614 -6.67 3.23 -10.17
N TYR A 615 -7.82 3.81 -9.84
CA TYR A 615 -8.16 5.21 -10.07
C TYR A 615 -8.76 5.84 -8.81
N PRO A 616 -8.62 7.16 -8.60
CA PRO A 616 -9.17 7.79 -7.41
C PRO A 616 -10.69 7.80 -7.58
N LEU A 617 -11.39 7.06 -6.75
CA LEU A 617 -12.83 7.20 -6.60
C LEU A 617 -13.08 7.80 -5.20
N PRO A 618 -14.08 8.67 -5.05
CA PRO A 618 -14.41 9.31 -3.77
C PRO A 618 -14.70 8.30 -2.64
N GLU A 619 -15.04 7.05 -2.97
CA GLU A 619 -15.66 6.10 -2.04
C GLU A 619 -14.73 5.09 -1.34
N TYR A 620 -13.42 5.32 -1.35
CA TYR A 620 -12.49 4.37 -0.71
C TYR A 620 -12.46 4.43 0.81
N ARG A 621 -11.95 3.33 1.37
CA ARG A 621 -11.57 3.26 2.78
C ARG A 621 -10.37 4.18 2.99
N ARG A 622 -10.64 5.30 3.65
CA ARG A 622 -9.63 6.25 4.11
C ARG A 622 -9.53 6.10 5.61
N HIS A 623 -8.32 6.15 6.11
CA HIS A 623 -8.04 5.93 7.52
C HIS A 623 -7.11 7.04 7.98
N ILE A 624 -7.45 7.65 9.10
CA ILE A 624 -6.60 8.63 9.74
C ILE A 624 -5.56 7.87 10.56
N TYR A 625 -4.31 8.29 10.37
CA TYR A 625 -3.16 7.80 11.11
C TYR A 625 -2.44 8.95 11.81
N ILE A 626 -1.90 8.62 12.97
CA ILE A 626 -0.92 9.45 13.67
C ILE A 626 0.40 8.68 13.65
N LYS A 627 1.48 9.32 13.19
CA LYS A 627 2.85 8.80 13.26
C LYS A 627 3.65 9.65 14.23
N SER A 628 4.30 9.00 15.19
CA SER A 628 5.34 9.66 15.99
C SER A 628 6.54 9.95 15.09
N LEU A 629 7.06 11.18 15.09
CA LEU A 629 8.26 11.50 14.29
C LEU A 629 9.55 10.93 14.92
N GLN A 630 9.55 10.72 16.23
CA GLN A 630 10.71 10.27 17.00
C GLN A 630 10.76 8.76 17.22
N SER A 631 9.71 8.02 16.89
CA SER A 631 9.67 6.56 17.05
C SER A 631 8.99 5.86 15.87
N PRO A 632 9.15 4.55 15.69
CA PRO A 632 8.46 3.80 14.63
C PRO A 632 6.96 3.60 14.88
N LEU A 633 6.38 4.22 15.93
CA LEU A 633 4.98 4.04 16.31
C LEU A 633 4.02 4.71 15.31
N LEU A 634 3.09 3.92 14.80
CA LEU A 634 2.00 4.32 13.94
C LEU A 634 0.66 3.96 14.60
N PHE A 635 -0.26 4.91 14.71
CA PHE A 635 -1.54 4.74 15.39
C PHE A 635 -2.70 5.00 14.42
N GLN A 636 -3.55 4.00 14.24
CA GLN A 636 -4.75 4.09 13.39
C GLN A 636 -5.95 4.53 14.23
N LEU A 637 -6.60 5.61 13.81
CA LEU A 637 -7.72 6.20 14.54
C LEU A 637 -9.09 5.79 14.01
N THR A 638 -9.22 5.65 12.69
CA THR A 638 -10.53 5.46 12.06
C THR A 638 -10.61 4.14 11.29
N SER A 639 -11.81 3.55 11.27
CA SER A 639 -12.13 2.37 10.47
C SER A 639 -13.56 2.46 9.99
N ASN A 640 -13.81 2.03 8.75
CA ASN A 640 -15.13 2.07 8.11
C ASN A 640 -15.76 3.47 7.94
N GLU A 641 -15.01 4.53 8.22
CA GLU A 641 -15.38 5.93 7.93
C GLU A 641 -14.74 6.38 6.62
N LYS A 642 -15.19 7.54 6.11
CA LYS A 642 -14.59 8.22 4.96
C LYS A 642 -14.11 9.60 5.41
N PRO A 643 -13.05 9.66 6.24
CA PRO A 643 -12.47 10.92 6.70
C PRO A 643 -11.83 11.71 5.56
N PHE A 644 -11.93 13.03 5.66
CA PHE A 644 -11.35 14.07 4.81
C PHE A 644 -10.87 15.21 5.71
N TYR A 645 -9.76 15.86 5.32
CA TYR A 645 -9.24 17.07 5.97
C TYR A 645 -9.10 16.99 7.51
N PRO A 646 -8.28 16.07 8.05
CA PRO A 646 -8.09 15.93 9.48
C PRO A 646 -7.14 17.00 10.02
N ILE A 647 -7.55 17.80 11.00
CA ILE A 647 -6.75 18.87 11.58
C ILE A 647 -6.61 18.68 13.10
N TRP A 648 -5.52 19.20 13.66
CA TRP A 648 -5.40 19.39 15.11
C TRP A 648 -6.25 20.59 15.53
N VAL A 649 -6.97 20.49 16.66
CA VAL A 649 -7.77 21.57 17.26
C VAL A 649 -7.16 22.01 18.57
#